data_AF-A0A933ZDU5-F1
#
_entry.id   AF-A0A933ZDU5-F1
#
_cell.length_a   1.000
_cell.length_b   1.000
_cell.length_c   1.000
_cell.angle_alpha   90.00
_cell.angle_beta   90.00
_cell.angle_gamma   90.00
#
_symmetry.space_group_name_H-M   'P 1'
#
loop_
_entity.id
_entity.type
_entity.pdbx_description
1 polymer ?
#
loop_
_entity_poly.entity_id
_entity_poly.type
_entity_poly.pdbx_seq_one_letter_code
_entity_poly.pdbx_strand_id
1 'polypeptide(L)'
;MKNGTLLVLPIALSVVLPLSCGSDSSSPVGQGGSAAAGGDASVEADSPDALTPDGTTPPDAKSDAPGCGDGVVAPGETCDGNCPTSCDDGDGCTQDVLTGSALLCNVTCQNTVTITSCTSGDDCCPAGCDRNTDSDCPYHVDSTTGNDANDGLTPQTAWKTVAKVNATSFVPGDNIAFKRGEVWHEALLIKSKGDKSKPIVFRSYGAGADKPVLSPTRAITQWTAAQNSIYVADLDVETNQVMVDGQRLAIAHHPNTGYLYVDTEEDSSNKTSFDDADLAVSKADLVGSEINIRSVRWAYDPAKVVDLVGQRVTIDPGIEDAGVFHKNTGYILANKLWMLDAPGEWFYDKDMKKLYLRTLDDSPPSSHNVEVSVAEAAIEVQYPQGVVVNGLEVRHASRYGIRLTGPTYAQVKNCVSIGSGAEGIIVDWPSAGGVIDVLDNIVRKSAYTGISVSADPAISQKTTVQRNQVFDTMPGFPLVGRTQSYPGGIAIMVHGAGVEVKSNIIKSSGYSCSTYGGTSHLIEQNVIEQCCLLLDDCGGIYMGGDSHVVRSNIVRDSIGNSEGDPSFFKDKGTAAQGIYADDRSHGILIEGNTVVNADLGYQIHNSYSNQIKGNTSYASRETAIWFSEDTIVNIVGYVHDNVTEDSIYFPNPEALALGEGGWLGSITFGSFDRNRYWHSKGKLPIRQSLQVNGEYQSRDYALQDWRDATGYDLNSKDITEAYRVEPIVGKPTGAADLISNGTFDAATTGWAGWPAAVSVTWAADCGLTGGCLRFVANPPSDGALLSSNSFAVTAGTGYQVKFSALASAPDTLTAVVRRGSDPWDDVGLVASASVNGARTDFTFVFVATKSATARLDFGFSKSGTQFSLDDVSVREVTVSHNDPADDSRIIVNPTAADATTDLQGVQYCDVDGATVSGQVVLKPYTSMILLSCFCNNDYQCNNKETAATCPQDCP
;
A
#
# COMPACT_ATOMS: atom_id res chain seq x y z
N MET A 1 -19.90 -5.59 -14.56
CA MET A 1 -20.31 -5.27 -15.95
C MET A 1 -20.27 -3.76 -16.17
N LYS A 2 -20.27 -3.29 -17.43
CA LYS A 2 -19.96 -1.90 -17.81
C LYS A 2 -20.86 -0.84 -17.17
N ASN A 3 -20.26 0.21 -16.60
CA ASN A 3 -20.16 1.54 -17.23
C ASN A 3 -19.28 2.44 -16.33
N GLY A 4 -18.56 3.40 -16.93
CA GLY A 4 -17.70 4.33 -16.20
C GLY A 4 -17.83 5.77 -16.70
N THR A 5 -17.23 6.71 -15.98
CA THR A 5 -17.01 8.08 -16.46
C THR A 5 -15.74 8.61 -15.79
N LEU A 6 -14.75 8.99 -16.60
CA LEU A 6 -13.52 9.63 -16.15
C LEU A 6 -13.67 11.15 -16.33
N LEU A 7 -13.31 11.95 -15.33
CA LEU A 7 -13.27 13.41 -15.43
C LEU A 7 -11.81 13.91 -15.35
N VAL A 8 -11.51 14.97 -16.09
CA VAL A 8 -10.14 15.48 -16.34
C VAL A 8 -10.16 17.02 -16.28
N LEU A 9 -8.98 17.63 -16.06
CA LEU A 9 -8.61 19.09 -16.08
C LEU A 9 -8.49 19.74 -14.69
N PRO A 10 -7.66 20.80 -14.52
CA PRO A 10 -6.32 21.03 -15.10
C PRO A 10 -5.29 21.56 -14.04
N ILE A 11 -4.12 22.06 -14.47
CA ILE A 11 -2.97 22.40 -13.61
C ILE A 11 -2.76 23.93 -13.44
N ALA A 12 -2.51 24.39 -12.20
CA ALA A 12 -1.69 25.56 -11.82
C ALA A 12 -1.31 25.46 -10.32
N LEU A 13 -0.15 25.82 -9.72
CA LEU A 13 1.20 26.29 -10.13
C LEU A 13 1.57 27.73 -9.70
N SER A 14 2.71 27.89 -8.98
CA SER A 14 3.39 29.12 -8.44
C SER A 14 3.17 29.43 -6.94
N VAL A 15 4.09 30.06 -6.16
CA VAL A 15 5.59 30.06 -6.07
C VAL A 15 6.06 30.95 -4.88
N VAL A 16 7.08 30.54 -4.10
CA VAL A 16 8.14 31.34 -3.38
C VAL A 16 7.71 32.50 -2.42
N LEU A 17 7.89 32.55 -1.08
CA LEU A 17 9.03 32.29 -0.13
C LEU A 17 10.13 33.44 -0.12
N PRO A 18 10.40 34.34 0.91
CA PRO A 18 11.52 34.34 1.94
C PRO A 18 11.49 35.40 3.19
N LEU A 19 12.61 35.85 3.85
CA LEU A 19 12.94 36.47 5.25
C LEU A 19 12.83 38.06 5.37
N SER A 20 13.19 38.85 6.44
CA SER A 20 14.03 38.74 7.70
C SER A 20 13.82 39.82 8.78
N CYS A 21 14.59 39.99 9.89
CA CYS A 21 15.69 39.27 10.60
C CYS A 21 15.53 39.59 12.14
N GLY A 22 16.40 39.38 13.14
CA GLY A 22 17.87 39.28 13.27
C GLY A 22 18.42 40.23 14.37
N SER A 23 19.63 39.95 14.90
CA SER A 23 20.44 40.77 15.86
C SER A 23 19.92 40.86 17.32
N ASP A 24 20.73 41.02 18.38
CA ASP A 24 22.19 41.10 18.58
C ASP A 24 22.53 40.65 20.06
N SER A 25 23.74 40.50 20.62
CA SER A 25 25.12 40.84 20.22
C SER A 25 26.20 40.06 21.03
N SER A 26 27.46 40.17 20.60
CA SER A 26 28.71 40.08 21.42
C SER A 26 29.28 38.71 21.86
N SER A 27 30.59 38.71 22.17
CA SER A 27 31.52 37.56 22.35
C SER A 27 32.55 37.90 23.48
N PRO A 28 33.72 37.24 23.70
CA PRO A 28 34.31 36.00 23.11
C PRO A 28 35.06 35.07 24.13
N VAL A 29 35.82 34.09 23.60
CA VAL A 29 36.95 33.34 24.22
C VAL A 29 36.63 32.17 25.19
N GLY A 30 37.21 30.99 24.90
CA GLY A 30 37.35 29.88 25.87
C GLY A 30 37.75 28.54 25.22
N GLN A 31 39.01 28.10 25.34
CA GLN A 31 39.51 26.88 24.71
C GLN A 31 39.20 25.58 25.49
N GLY A 32 38.71 24.56 24.79
CA GLY A 32 39.11 23.16 24.94
C GLY A 32 38.58 22.36 26.13
N GLY A 33 38.86 21.04 26.11
CA GLY A 33 38.56 20.11 27.22
C GLY A 33 37.67 18.94 26.82
N SER A 34 38.29 17.79 26.55
CA SER A 34 37.60 16.53 26.23
C SER A 34 37.08 15.77 27.46
N ALA A 35 36.00 15.01 27.23
CA ALA A 35 35.72 13.68 27.80
C ALA A 35 35.05 13.50 29.19
N ALA A 36 34.16 12.49 29.19
CA ALA A 36 33.85 11.53 30.26
C ALA A 36 33.08 11.97 31.53
N ALA A 37 31.76 11.76 31.46
CA ALA A 37 30.96 10.88 32.34
C ALA A 37 31.24 10.77 33.86
N GLY A 38 30.17 10.89 34.67
CA GLY A 38 30.14 10.27 36.01
C GLY A 38 29.07 10.79 36.99
N GLY A 39 27.89 10.16 37.01
CA GLY A 39 26.91 10.23 38.11
C GLY A 39 26.16 11.57 38.30
N ASP A 40 25.17 11.65 39.18
CA ASP A 40 24.45 10.56 39.88
C ASP A 40 23.01 11.01 40.23
N ALA A 41 22.20 10.10 40.76
CA ALA A 41 20.75 10.26 40.90
C ALA A 41 20.28 11.14 42.08
N SER A 42 19.05 11.68 41.92
CA SER A 42 18.04 11.91 42.98
C SER A 42 18.35 13.00 44.05
N VAL A 43 17.43 13.45 44.92
CA VAL A 43 16.08 12.98 45.30
C VAL A 43 15.18 14.20 45.64
N GLU A 44 13.86 14.13 45.36
CA GLU A 44 12.74 14.75 46.14
C GLU A 44 12.70 16.30 46.36
N ALA A 45 11.59 16.95 46.73
CA ALA A 45 10.15 16.60 46.86
C ALA A 45 9.29 17.88 46.84
N ASP A 46 7.96 17.70 46.82
CA ASP A 46 6.91 18.61 47.35
C ASP A 46 6.72 20.00 46.71
N SER A 47 5.50 20.57 46.62
CA SER A 47 4.12 20.05 46.65
C SER A 47 3.17 21.22 46.26
N PRO A 48 1.86 21.01 46.02
CA PRO A 48 0.99 22.04 45.45
C PRO A 48 0.38 22.98 46.48
N ASP A 49 -0.23 24.07 45.99
CA ASP A 49 -1.17 24.89 46.76
C ASP A 49 -2.46 25.13 45.95
N ALA A 50 -3.60 25.32 46.62
CA ALA A 50 -4.92 25.12 46.00
C ALA A 50 -5.96 26.22 46.33
N LEU A 51 -6.83 26.46 45.35
CA LEU A 51 -8.21 27.01 45.46
C LEU A 51 -8.45 28.25 46.34
N THR A 52 -8.89 29.34 45.69
CA THR A 52 -9.82 30.31 46.32
C THR A 52 -11.05 30.49 45.42
N PRO A 53 -12.29 30.40 45.96
CA PRO A 53 -13.50 30.55 45.17
C PRO A 53 -14.13 31.95 45.29
N ASP A 54 -14.40 32.60 44.16
CA ASP A 54 -15.61 33.40 43.97
C ASP A 54 -16.00 33.39 42.47
N GLY A 55 -17.27 33.61 42.15
CA GLY A 55 -17.84 33.29 40.85
C GLY A 55 -18.47 34.47 40.11
N THR A 56 -17.91 34.82 38.95
CA THR A 56 -18.65 35.45 37.83
C THR A 56 -18.04 35.03 36.49
N THR A 57 -18.84 34.43 35.62
CA THR A 57 -18.52 34.31 34.18
C THR A 57 -18.90 35.59 33.44
N PRO A 58 -18.00 36.16 32.64
CA PRO A 58 -18.37 36.89 31.42
C PRO A 58 -18.75 35.89 30.31
N PRO A 59 -19.62 36.26 29.35
CA PRO A 59 -20.13 35.35 28.33
C PRO A 59 -19.17 35.15 27.16
N ASP A 60 -19.47 34.14 26.33
CA ASP A 60 -18.77 33.82 25.09
C ASP A 60 -18.62 35.03 24.16
N ALA A 61 -17.40 35.57 24.08
CA ALA A 61 -16.98 36.41 22.98
C ALA A 61 -16.69 35.52 21.76
N LYS A 62 -17.75 35.09 21.07
CA LYS A 62 -17.68 34.37 19.79
C LYS A 62 -16.84 35.17 18.79
N SER A 63 -15.56 34.81 18.67
CA SER A 63 -14.66 35.38 17.66
C SER A 63 -14.81 34.61 16.36
N ASP A 64 -15.44 35.22 15.37
CA ASP A 64 -15.50 34.71 14.00
C ASP A 64 -14.10 34.79 13.37
N ALA A 65 -13.26 33.78 13.63
CA ALA A 65 -11.97 33.59 12.98
C ALA A 65 -12.14 32.67 11.75
N PRO A 66 -11.42 32.92 10.63
CA PRO A 66 -11.36 32.00 9.50
C PRO A 66 -10.95 30.57 9.90
N GLY A 67 -11.53 29.60 9.21
CA GLY A 67 -11.46 28.17 9.53
C GLY A 67 -10.23 27.50 8.95
N CYS A 68 -9.03 27.90 9.37
CA CYS A 68 -7.78 27.35 8.84
C CYS A 68 -7.78 25.80 8.79
N GLY A 69 -7.77 25.23 7.57
CA GLY A 69 -7.92 23.79 7.34
C GLY A 69 -9.36 23.34 7.02
N ASP A 70 -10.22 24.20 6.46
CA ASP A 70 -11.61 23.88 6.09
C ASP A 70 -11.83 23.53 4.60
N GLY A 71 -10.81 23.69 3.76
CA GLY A 71 -10.86 23.44 2.32
C GLY A 71 -10.99 24.70 1.45
N VAL A 72 -11.12 25.90 2.04
CA VAL A 72 -11.36 27.16 1.33
C VAL A 72 -10.55 28.32 1.91
N VAL A 73 -9.43 28.68 1.25
CA VAL A 73 -8.64 29.89 1.58
C VAL A 73 -9.55 31.13 1.61
N ALA A 74 -9.87 31.61 2.81
CA ALA A 74 -10.86 32.64 3.05
C ALA A 74 -10.26 34.07 3.00
N PRO A 75 -11.09 35.14 2.95
CA PRO A 75 -10.60 36.53 2.94
C PRO A 75 -9.85 36.92 4.23
N GLY A 76 -8.54 36.73 4.24
CA GLY A 76 -7.65 36.91 5.40
C GLY A 76 -6.56 35.84 5.49
N GLU A 77 -6.72 34.73 4.77
CA GLU A 77 -5.80 33.61 4.68
C GLU A 77 -4.96 33.67 3.40
N THR A 78 -3.88 32.89 3.38
CA THR A 78 -2.89 32.78 2.30
C THR A 78 -2.53 31.33 1.96
N CYS A 79 -2.99 30.39 2.78
CA CYS A 79 -2.90 28.94 2.66
C CYS A 79 -4.11 28.32 3.38
N ASP A 80 -4.30 27.01 3.32
CA ASP A 80 -5.43 26.33 3.98
C ASP A 80 -5.03 24.92 4.42
N GLY A 81 -4.64 24.78 5.70
CA GLY A 81 -4.04 23.58 6.31
C GLY A 81 -2.66 23.16 5.74
N ASN A 82 -2.41 23.45 4.47
CA ASN A 82 -1.27 23.10 3.64
C ASN A 82 -0.17 24.17 3.61
N CYS A 83 -0.11 25.02 4.62
CA CYS A 83 0.77 26.18 4.66
C CYS A 83 2.26 25.82 4.47
N PRO A 84 3.05 26.63 3.74
CA PRO A 84 4.48 26.39 3.59
C PRO A 84 5.18 26.27 4.95
N THR A 85 6.18 25.40 5.05
CA THR A 85 6.93 25.13 6.29
C THR A 85 8.40 25.55 6.21
N SER A 86 8.92 25.76 5.00
CA SER A 86 10.15 26.48 4.72
C SER A 86 9.79 27.77 3.99
N CYS A 87 10.72 28.72 3.99
CA CYS A 87 10.63 29.93 3.19
C CYS A 87 11.91 30.17 2.36
N ASP A 88 12.75 29.15 2.17
CA ASP A 88 13.92 29.13 1.26
C ASP A 88 13.49 29.32 -0.22
N ASP A 89 13.96 30.37 -0.90
CA ASP A 89 13.76 30.57 -2.34
C ASP A 89 14.88 30.00 -3.23
N GLY A 90 16.06 29.75 -2.64
CA GLY A 90 17.25 29.27 -3.32
C GLY A 90 18.19 30.34 -3.90
N ASP A 91 18.05 31.60 -3.50
CA ASP A 91 19.00 32.69 -3.77
C ASP A 91 19.58 33.23 -2.44
N GLY A 92 20.88 32.99 -2.19
CA GLY A 92 21.56 33.47 -0.98
C GLY A 92 21.67 35.00 -0.87
N CYS A 93 21.30 35.75 -1.91
CA CYS A 93 21.19 37.21 -1.83
C CYS A 93 19.94 37.69 -1.11
N THR A 94 18.86 36.92 -1.26
CA THR A 94 17.70 37.00 -0.41
C THR A 94 18.04 36.43 0.97
N GLN A 95 17.14 36.74 1.88
CA GLN A 95 17.04 36.14 3.19
C GLN A 95 15.62 35.52 3.20
N ASP A 96 15.35 34.37 3.89
CA ASP A 96 14.21 33.33 3.91
C ASP A 96 13.28 32.99 5.19
N VAL A 97 12.24 33.76 5.63
CA VAL A 97 11.33 33.58 6.81
C VAL A 97 9.86 33.42 6.43
N LEU A 98 9.32 32.35 6.99
CA LEU A 98 7.91 32.24 7.32
C LEU A 98 7.50 33.36 8.29
N THR A 99 6.54 34.19 7.88
CA THR A 99 5.79 35.13 8.74
C THR A 99 4.32 34.72 8.80
N GLY A 100 3.57 35.22 9.79
CA GLY A 100 2.24 34.68 10.10
C GLY A 100 2.31 33.35 10.84
N SER A 101 1.29 32.50 10.71
CA SER A 101 1.20 31.21 11.38
C SER A 101 0.43 30.18 10.57
N ALA A 102 0.96 28.96 10.49
CA ALA A 102 0.26 27.82 9.88
C ALA A 102 -1.00 27.40 10.65
N LEU A 103 -1.14 27.82 11.92
CA LEU A 103 -2.34 27.62 12.74
C LEU A 103 -3.45 28.65 12.44
N LEU A 104 -3.10 29.77 11.79
CA LEU A 104 -4.02 30.87 11.44
C LEU A 104 -4.13 31.07 9.93
N CYS A 105 -3.61 30.12 9.15
CA CYS A 105 -3.62 30.08 7.68
C CYS A 105 -3.16 31.36 6.97
N ASN A 106 -2.39 32.20 7.66
CA ASN A 106 -1.90 33.50 7.17
C ASN A 106 -0.38 33.50 6.96
N VAL A 107 0.19 32.33 6.63
CA VAL A 107 1.61 32.18 6.33
C VAL A 107 1.99 33.02 5.12
N THR A 108 2.86 34.00 5.35
CA THR A 108 3.36 34.96 4.38
C THR A 108 4.89 34.89 4.33
N CYS A 109 5.44 35.31 3.19
CA CYS A 109 6.86 35.24 2.88
C CYS A 109 7.24 36.47 2.05
N GLN A 110 8.36 37.13 2.39
CA GLN A 110 8.69 38.51 2.01
C GLN A 110 10.04 38.65 1.28
N ASN A 111 10.05 38.76 -0.05
CA ASN A 111 11.27 38.78 -0.87
C ASN A 111 12.18 39.99 -0.56
N THR A 112 13.14 39.80 0.35
CA THR A 112 14.04 40.86 0.86
C THR A 112 15.49 40.55 0.49
N VAL A 113 15.96 41.14 -0.63
CA VAL A 113 17.38 41.10 -1.01
C VAL A 113 18.19 41.91 0.02
N THR A 114 19.09 41.23 0.74
CA THR A 114 19.92 41.86 1.79
C THR A 114 21.40 41.91 1.45
N ILE A 115 21.88 41.05 0.55
CA ILE A 115 23.26 41.10 0.05
C ILE A 115 23.24 41.72 -1.35
N THR A 116 23.98 42.82 -1.52
CA THR A 116 24.02 43.60 -2.76
C THR A 116 25.45 43.92 -3.23
N SER A 117 26.45 43.27 -2.63
CA SER A 117 27.88 43.54 -2.83
C SER A 117 28.62 42.24 -3.12
N CYS A 118 29.34 42.17 -4.23
CA CYS A 118 30.10 40.98 -4.65
C CYS A 118 31.12 40.59 -3.57
N THR A 119 30.94 39.46 -2.88
CA THR A 119 31.66 39.09 -1.66
C THR A 119 31.82 37.57 -1.55
N SER A 120 32.77 37.04 -2.34
CA SER A 120 33.14 35.61 -2.36
C SER A 120 33.07 34.88 -1.01
N GLY A 121 32.13 33.95 -0.87
CA GLY A 121 31.96 33.10 0.30
C GLY A 121 30.82 33.49 1.24
N ASP A 122 29.82 34.23 0.77
CA ASP A 122 28.55 34.49 1.47
C ASP A 122 27.32 33.80 0.82
N ASP A 123 27.55 32.94 -0.17
CA ASP A 123 26.56 32.13 -0.91
C ASP A 123 25.59 32.94 -1.81
N CYS A 124 25.81 34.25 -1.99
CA CYS A 124 25.04 35.14 -2.88
C CYS A 124 25.71 35.38 -4.25
N CYS A 125 24.92 35.71 -5.27
CA CYS A 125 25.39 36.34 -6.51
C CYS A 125 24.58 37.61 -6.83
N PRO A 126 24.98 38.80 -6.34
CA PRO A 126 24.17 40.01 -6.49
C PRO A 126 24.03 40.46 -7.94
N ALA A 127 22.93 41.15 -8.26
CA ALA A 127 22.68 41.71 -9.59
C ALA A 127 23.78 42.71 -10.01
N GLY A 128 24.61 42.30 -10.99
CA GLY A 128 25.76 43.07 -11.49
C GLY A 128 27.13 42.51 -11.09
N CYS A 129 27.16 41.47 -10.25
CA CYS A 129 28.34 40.66 -9.99
C CYS A 129 28.49 39.56 -11.06
N ASP A 130 29.70 39.01 -11.16
CA ASP A 130 30.05 37.89 -12.02
C ASP A 130 31.00 36.95 -11.29
N ARG A 131 31.33 35.81 -11.89
CA ARG A 131 32.21 34.80 -11.26
C ARG A 131 33.68 35.25 -11.07
N ASN A 132 34.09 36.40 -11.59
CA ASN A 132 35.42 36.98 -11.36
C ASN A 132 35.44 37.96 -10.18
N THR A 133 34.28 38.53 -9.86
CA THR A 133 34.07 39.50 -8.77
C THR A 133 33.42 38.89 -7.54
N ASP A 134 32.74 37.74 -7.70
CA ASP A 134 32.19 36.90 -6.65
C ASP A 134 32.48 35.42 -6.95
N SER A 135 32.76 34.59 -5.93
CA SER A 135 33.00 33.15 -6.15
C SER A 135 31.72 32.35 -6.27
N ASP A 136 30.61 32.89 -5.78
CA ASP A 136 29.39 32.12 -5.56
C ASP A 136 28.40 32.35 -6.73
N CYS A 137 28.72 33.28 -7.63
CA CYS A 137 28.10 33.47 -8.93
C CYS A 137 28.22 32.23 -9.85
N PRO A 138 27.11 31.83 -10.51
CA PRO A 138 27.05 30.61 -11.30
C PRO A 138 27.69 30.73 -12.68
N TYR A 139 28.14 29.59 -13.20
CA TYR A 139 28.21 29.38 -14.65
C TYR A 139 26.80 29.21 -15.23
N HIS A 140 26.49 29.89 -16.32
CA HIS A 140 25.17 29.92 -16.96
C HIS A 140 25.15 29.05 -18.22
N VAL A 141 24.06 28.30 -18.41
CA VAL A 141 23.80 27.50 -19.60
C VAL A 141 22.45 27.89 -20.22
N ASP A 142 22.42 28.14 -21.53
CA ASP A 142 21.26 28.60 -22.30
C ASP A 142 21.28 27.92 -23.68
N SER A 143 20.37 26.97 -23.92
CA SER A 143 20.37 26.17 -25.16
C SER A 143 19.93 26.98 -26.37
N THR A 144 19.15 28.05 -26.18
CA THR A 144 18.64 28.91 -27.26
C THR A 144 19.70 29.90 -27.75
N THR A 145 20.21 30.74 -26.86
CA THR A 145 21.04 31.92 -27.13
C THR A 145 22.50 31.80 -26.70
N GLY A 146 22.82 30.83 -25.83
CA GLY A 146 24.18 30.57 -25.38
C GLY A 146 25.12 30.08 -26.50
N ASN A 147 26.42 30.13 -26.20
CA ASN A 147 27.51 29.72 -27.10
C ASN A 147 28.69 29.16 -26.28
N ASP A 148 29.17 27.97 -26.65
CA ASP A 148 30.25 27.29 -25.91
C ASP A 148 31.63 27.96 -26.05
N ALA A 149 31.77 28.94 -26.97
CA ALA A 149 32.93 29.83 -27.04
C ALA A 149 32.91 30.94 -25.97
N ASN A 150 31.79 31.15 -25.27
CA ASN A 150 31.69 32.13 -24.19
C ASN A 150 32.37 31.66 -22.89
N ASP A 151 32.54 32.59 -21.96
CA ASP A 151 33.09 32.35 -20.62
C ASP A 151 32.09 31.66 -19.66
N GLY A 152 30.78 31.82 -19.88
CA GLY A 152 29.72 31.25 -19.04
C GLY A 152 29.33 32.10 -17.83
N LEU A 153 29.96 33.26 -17.60
CA LEU A 153 29.95 33.91 -16.28
C LEU A 153 28.75 34.84 -16.06
N THR A 154 27.96 35.11 -17.10
CA THR A 154 26.71 35.88 -17.05
C THR A 154 25.62 35.21 -17.91
N PRO A 155 24.33 35.51 -17.72
CA PRO A 155 23.27 35.02 -18.61
C PRO A 155 23.50 35.41 -20.08
N GLN A 156 24.09 36.58 -20.34
CA GLN A 156 24.39 37.09 -21.69
C GLN A 156 25.63 36.43 -22.31
N THR A 157 26.48 35.81 -21.50
CA THR A 157 27.66 35.04 -21.92
C THR A 157 27.53 33.55 -21.58
N ALA A 158 26.31 33.03 -21.48
CA ALA A 158 26.04 31.63 -21.17
C ALA A 158 26.67 30.66 -22.18
N TRP A 159 27.03 29.46 -21.72
CA TRP A 159 27.34 28.31 -22.58
C TRP A 159 26.07 27.74 -23.22
N LYS A 160 26.21 26.90 -24.25
CA LYS A 160 25.07 26.31 -24.97
C LYS A 160 24.79 24.87 -24.59
N THR A 161 25.84 24.04 -24.51
CA THR A 161 25.71 22.57 -24.43
C THR A 161 26.03 22.01 -23.05
N VAL A 162 25.46 20.85 -22.74
CA VAL A 162 25.88 20.03 -21.59
C VAL A 162 27.27 19.45 -21.85
N ALA A 163 27.66 19.20 -23.11
CA ALA A 163 29.03 18.84 -23.48
C ALA A 163 30.07 19.85 -22.97
N LYS A 164 29.79 21.15 -23.02
CA LYS A 164 30.66 22.20 -22.44
C LYS A 164 30.73 22.12 -20.92
N VAL A 165 29.62 21.80 -20.23
CA VAL A 165 29.59 21.54 -18.78
C VAL A 165 30.41 20.30 -18.44
N ASN A 166 30.17 19.18 -19.12
CA ASN A 166 30.85 17.89 -18.94
C ASN A 166 32.37 17.94 -19.23
N ALA A 167 32.81 18.88 -20.06
CA ALA A 167 34.22 19.13 -20.36
C ALA A 167 34.91 20.08 -19.35
N THR A 168 34.15 20.71 -18.46
CA THR A 168 34.67 21.68 -17.49
C THR A 168 34.91 21.01 -16.13
N SER A 169 36.05 21.32 -15.51
CA SER A 169 36.35 20.92 -14.13
C SER A 169 35.88 22.01 -13.16
N PHE A 170 35.16 21.61 -12.12
CA PHE A 170 34.57 22.49 -11.10
C PHE A 170 35.24 22.27 -9.75
N VAL A 171 35.26 23.29 -8.89
CA VAL A 171 35.87 23.27 -7.55
C VAL A 171 34.82 23.47 -6.44
N PRO A 172 35.12 23.21 -5.15
CA PRO A 172 34.15 23.37 -4.07
C PRO A 172 33.55 24.78 -4.01
N GLY A 173 32.22 24.87 -4.03
CA GLY A 173 31.44 26.13 -4.07
C GLY A 173 30.91 26.49 -5.47
N ASP A 174 31.36 25.81 -6.52
CA ASP A 174 30.95 26.13 -7.89
C ASP A 174 29.45 25.92 -8.12
N ASN A 175 28.78 26.98 -8.55
CA ASN A 175 27.40 26.93 -9.00
C ASN A 175 27.34 26.78 -10.54
N ILE A 176 26.48 25.91 -11.03
CA ILE A 176 26.19 25.70 -12.46
C ILE A 176 24.67 25.79 -12.63
N ALA A 177 24.21 26.77 -13.40
CA ALA A 177 22.81 27.09 -13.55
C ALA A 177 22.32 26.86 -14.99
N PHE A 178 21.29 26.02 -15.15
CA PHE A 178 20.59 25.79 -16.40
C PHE A 178 19.32 26.65 -16.48
N LYS A 179 19.02 27.18 -17.67
CA LYS A 179 17.90 28.11 -17.86
C LYS A 179 16.54 27.41 -17.83
N ARG A 180 15.58 28.00 -17.13
CA ARG A 180 14.19 27.53 -17.06
C ARG A 180 13.48 27.55 -18.42
N GLY A 181 12.57 26.61 -18.62
CA GLY A 181 11.81 26.44 -19.87
C GLY A 181 12.62 25.93 -21.07
N GLU A 182 13.89 25.55 -20.89
CA GLU A 182 14.76 25.05 -21.96
C GLU A 182 15.05 23.56 -21.84
N VAL A 183 15.36 22.94 -22.99
CA VAL A 183 15.62 21.51 -23.13
C VAL A 183 17.04 21.30 -23.68
N TRP A 184 17.74 20.29 -23.16
CA TRP A 184 18.99 19.76 -23.69
C TRP A 184 18.84 18.27 -24.00
N HIS A 185 19.30 17.87 -25.19
CA HIS A 185 19.28 16.48 -25.66
C HIS A 185 20.57 15.72 -25.31
N GLU A 186 21.10 15.97 -24.11
CA GLU A 186 22.43 15.54 -23.67
C GLU A 186 22.39 15.08 -22.21
N ALA A 187 23.23 14.11 -21.85
CA ALA A 187 23.39 13.65 -20.46
C ALA A 187 24.41 14.52 -19.70
N LEU A 188 24.11 14.84 -18.44
CA LEU A 188 25.00 15.56 -17.52
C LEU A 188 25.82 14.55 -16.70
N LEU A 189 27.15 14.62 -16.81
CA LEU A 189 28.08 13.67 -16.19
C LEU A 189 29.03 14.40 -15.24
N ILE A 190 28.71 14.35 -13.95
CA ILE A 190 29.38 15.11 -12.89
C ILE A 190 30.52 14.26 -12.31
N LYS A 191 31.75 14.69 -12.62
CA LYS A 191 33.02 14.07 -12.17
C LYS A 191 33.77 14.90 -11.12
N SER A 192 33.40 16.18 -10.99
CA SER A 192 34.00 17.13 -10.06
C SER A 192 33.61 16.82 -8.62
N LYS A 193 34.47 17.19 -7.65
CA LYS A 193 34.22 16.99 -6.22
C LYS A 193 34.26 18.33 -5.49
N GLY A 194 33.18 18.64 -4.78
CA GLY A 194 33.13 19.71 -3.80
C GLY A 194 33.54 19.20 -2.41
N ASP A 195 33.08 19.89 -1.38
CA ASP A 195 33.08 19.39 0.00
C ASP A 195 31.72 19.66 0.69
N LYS A 196 31.58 19.23 1.95
CA LYS A 196 30.31 19.37 2.70
C LYS A 196 30.00 20.82 3.11
N SER A 197 31.01 21.67 3.28
CA SER A 197 30.85 23.10 3.55
C SER A 197 30.74 23.96 2.29
N LYS A 198 31.28 23.49 1.16
CA LYS A 198 31.20 24.14 -0.15
C LYS A 198 30.87 23.10 -1.23
N PRO A 199 29.58 22.71 -1.37
CA PRO A 199 29.17 21.78 -2.42
C PRO A 199 29.28 22.44 -3.81
N ILE A 200 29.36 21.60 -4.85
CA ILE A 200 29.13 22.00 -6.24
C ILE A 200 27.63 21.87 -6.51
N VAL A 201 26.99 22.94 -6.96
CA VAL A 201 25.53 23.05 -7.05
C VAL A 201 25.08 23.14 -8.51
N PHE A 202 24.39 22.12 -9.00
CA PHE A 202 23.73 22.12 -10.30
C PHE A 202 22.26 22.51 -10.11
N ARG A 203 21.89 23.72 -10.56
CA ARG A 203 20.58 24.34 -10.30
C ARG A 203 19.92 24.95 -11.54
N SER A 204 18.71 25.50 -11.37
CA SER A 204 17.99 26.27 -12.38
C SER A 204 18.13 27.78 -12.18
N TYR A 205 18.07 28.59 -13.26
CA TYR A 205 17.94 30.06 -13.20
C TYR A 205 16.96 30.61 -14.25
N GLY A 206 16.62 31.89 -14.11
CA GLY A 206 15.69 32.61 -14.99
C GLY A 206 14.25 32.58 -14.47
N ALA A 207 13.37 33.27 -15.19
CA ALA A 207 11.95 33.37 -14.87
C ALA A 207 11.12 32.20 -15.46
N GLY A 208 9.87 32.06 -14.99
CA GLY A 208 8.98 30.96 -15.34
C GLY A 208 9.02 29.83 -14.31
N ALA A 209 8.03 28.93 -14.37
CA ALA A 209 7.92 27.81 -13.44
C ALA A 209 8.59 26.53 -13.96
N ASP A 210 8.57 26.32 -15.28
CA ASP A 210 9.11 25.13 -15.94
C ASP A 210 10.60 24.93 -15.65
N LYS A 211 10.97 23.71 -15.26
CA LYS A 211 12.35 23.36 -14.91
C LYS A 211 13.20 23.21 -16.19
N PRO A 212 14.53 23.39 -16.11
CA PRO A 212 15.43 23.00 -17.20
C PRO A 212 15.36 21.49 -17.39
N VAL A 213 15.16 21.03 -18.63
CA VAL A 213 14.96 19.60 -18.94
C VAL A 213 16.22 18.99 -19.57
N LEU A 214 16.74 17.95 -18.93
CA LEU A 214 17.77 17.07 -19.49
C LEU A 214 17.10 15.78 -19.99
N SER A 215 17.03 15.62 -21.32
CA SER A 215 16.39 14.47 -21.97
C SER A 215 17.40 13.87 -22.96
N PRO A 216 18.27 12.92 -22.57
CA PRO A 216 19.33 12.39 -23.42
C PRO A 216 18.77 11.47 -24.52
N THR A 217 18.13 12.11 -25.50
CA THR A 217 17.33 11.50 -26.55
C THR A 217 17.78 11.97 -27.93
N ARG A 218 17.38 11.24 -28.97
CA ARG A 218 17.63 11.61 -30.37
C ARG A 218 16.33 11.58 -31.17
N ALA A 219 15.98 12.72 -31.77
CA ALA A 219 14.84 12.83 -32.68
C ALA A 219 15.07 12.03 -33.98
N ILE A 220 14.03 11.36 -34.46
CA ILE A 220 14.03 10.53 -35.67
C ILE A 220 13.06 11.14 -36.68
N THR A 221 13.58 11.68 -37.79
CA THR A 221 12.77 12.44 -38.76
C THR A 221 12.66 11.79 -40.14
N GLN A 222 13.47 10.77 -40.44
CA GLN A 222 13.61 10.19 -41.79
C GLN A 222 12.84 8.88 -41.90
N TRP A 223 11.52 8.99 -42.10
CA TRP A 223 10.59 7.86 -42.11
C TRP A 223 10.20 7.44 -43.53
N THR A 224 10.21 6.13 -43.77
CA THR A 224 9.66 5.49 -44.98
C THR A 224 8.43 4.68 -44.59
N ALA A 225 7.33 4.79 -45.33
CA ALA A 225 6.13 3.97 -45.09
C ALA A 225 6.39 2.49 -45.44
N ALA A 226 5.96 1.60 -44.55
CA ALA A 226 5.90 0.15 -44.80
C ALA A 226 4.44 -0.26 -45.07
N GLN A 227 3.97 -1.36 -44.49
CA GLN A 227 2.58 -1.83 -44.60
C GLN A 227 1.84 -1.61 -43.27
N ASN A 228 0.50 -1.66 -43.27
CA ASN A 228 -0.34 -1.67 -42.06
C ASN A 228 -0.07 -0.52 -41.06
N SER A 229 0.09 0.71 -41.58
CA SER A 229 0.47 1.91 -40.80
C SER A 229 1.81 1.83 -40.05
N ILE A 230 2.63 0.82 -40.33
CA ILE A 230 4.02 0.74 -39.87
C ILE A 230 4.88 1.65 -40.75
N TYR A 231 5.83 2.34 -40.13
CA TYR A 231 6.88 3.13 -40.77
C TYR A 231 8.24 2.67 -40.29
N VAL A 232 9.27 2.84 -41.12
CA VAL A 232 10.64 2.45 -40.82
C VAL A 232 11.62 3.60 -41.01
N ALA A 233 12.58 3.72 -40.09
CA ALA A 233 13.71 4.63 -40.14
C ALA A 233 15.03 3.89 -39.87
N ASP A 234 16.14 4.37 -40.42
CA ASP A 234 17.46 3.86 -40.08
C ASP A 234 17.87 4.39 -38.68
N LEU A 235 18.31 3.49 -37.81
CA LEU A 235 18.70 3.80 -36.44
C LEU A 235 20.01 3.07 -36.09
N ASP A 236 21.11 3.82 -35.99
CA ASP A 236 22.46 3.26 -35.78
C ASP A 236 22.86 3.04 -34.32
N VAL A 237 22.03 3.49 -33.37
CA VAL A 237 22.21 3.38 -31.91
C VAL A 237 21.10 2.48 -31.34
N GLU A 238 21.49 1.49 -30.55
CA GLU A 238 20.56 0.60 -29.85
C GLU A 238 19.80 1.35 -28.75
N THR A 239 18.49 1.11 -28.66
CA THR A 239 17.61 1.79 -27.70
C THR A 239 16.59 0.81 -27.13
N ASN A 240 16.17 1.06 -25.89
CA ASN A 240 15.11 0.30 -25.21
C ASN A 240 13.81 1.10 -25.05
N GLN A 241 13.74 2.32 -25.59
CA GLN A 241 12.59 3.22 -25.45
C GLN A 241 12.47 4.16 -26.66
N VAL A 242 11.28 4.15 -27.26
CA VAL A 242 10.81 5.13 -28.23
C VAL A 242 9.73 5.98 -27.59
N MET A 243 9.77 7.29 -27.82
CA MET A 243 8.76 8.24 -27.39
C MET A 243 8.13 8.91 -28.60
N VAL A 244 6.81 9.09 -28.58
CA VAL A 244 6.05 9.87 -29.56
C VAL A 244 5.30 10.97 -28.81
N ASP A 245 5.55 12.23 -29.16
CA ASP A 245 5.03 13.42 -28.48
C ASP A 245 5.23 13.40 -26.95
N GLY A 246 6.37 12.84 -26.51
CA GLY A 246 6.74 12.68 -25.10
C GLY A 246 6.06 11.51 -24.37
N GLN A 247 5.30 10.65 -25.06
CA GLN A 247 4.75 9.42 -24.51
C GLN A 247 5.61 8.23 -24.90
N ARG A 248 6.13 7.47 -23.92
CA ARG A 248 6.80 6.17 -24.15
C ARG A 248 5.81 5.19 -24.81
N LEU A 249 6.24 4.54 -25.89
CA LEU A 249 5.50 3.50 -26.58
C LEU A 249 5.92 2.09 -26.16
N ALA A 250 5.01 1.13 -26.31
CA ALA A 250 5.25 -0.28 -26.02
C ALA A 250 6.19 -0.92 -27.06
N ILE A 251 7.01 -1.87 -26.64
CA ILE A 251 7.72 -2.74 -27.60
C ILE A 251 6.71 -3.73 -28.17
N ALA A 252 6.78 -3.99 -29.47
CA ALA A 252 5.97 -4.95 -30.21
C ALA A 252 5.85 -6.30 -29.45
N HIS A 253 4.63 -6.68 -29.09
CA HIS A 253 4.34 -7.77 -28.14
C HIS A 253 3.09 -8.58 -28.49
N HIS A 254 2.98 -9.78 -27.92
CA HIS A 254 1.86 -10.68 -28.15
C HIS A 254 1.50 -11.50 -26.89
N PRO A 255 0.22 -11.53 -26.47
CA PRO A 255 -0.90 -10.75 -27.01
C PRO A 255 -0.82 -9.26 -26.61
N ASN A 256 -1.59 -8.42 -27.29
CA ASN A 256 -1.76 -6.99 -26.94
C ASN A 256 -2.49 -6.74 -25.60
N THR A 257 -3.13 -7.77 -25.04
CA THR A 257 -3.90 -7.70 -23.78
C THR A 257 -3.89 -9.06 -23.10
N GLY A 258 -3.57 -9.11 -21.80
CA GLY A 258 -3.51 -10.34 -21.03
C GLY A 258 -2.26 -11.18 -21.36
N TYR A 259 -2.41 -12.51 -21.34
CA TYR A 259 -1.30 -13.46 -21.45
C TYR A 259 -1.60 -14.59 -22.44
N LEU A 260 -0.55 -15.20 -23.00
CA LEU A 260 -0.55 -16.60 -23.43
C LEU A 260 -0.39 -17.51 -22.20
N TYR A 261 -0.67 -18.81 -22.35
CA TYR A 261 -0.75 -19.72 -21.19
C TYR A 261 -0.02 -21.03 -21.43
N VAL A 262 0.84 -21.41 -20.47
CA VAL A 262 1.53 -22.70 -20.45
C VAL A 262 0.51 -23.85 -20.34
N ASP A 263 0.60 -24.81 -21.25
CA ASP A 263 -0.36 -25.92 -21.36
C ASP A 263 0.07 -27.17 -20.54
N THR A 264 1.37 -27.32 -20.24
CA THR A 264 1.93 -28.45 -19.49
C THR A 264 2.14 -28.18 -18.00
N GLU A 265 2.08 -29.26 -17.22
CA GLU A 265 2.70 -29.34 -15.89
C GLU A 265 3.99 -30.14 -16.07
N GLU A 266 5.15 -29.53 -15.82
CA GLU A 266 6.46 -30.15 -16.00
C GLU A 266 6.97 -30.75 -14.67
N ASP A 267 8.19 -31.31 -14.65
CA ASP A 267 8.89 -31.66 -13.41
C ASP A 267 10.11 -30.73 -13.15
N SER A 268 10.59 -30.69 -11.91
CA SER A 268 11.64 -29.76 -11.47
C SER A 268 13.04 -30.02 -12.07
N SER A 269 13.20 -30.99 -12.98
CA SER A 269 14.39 -31.13 -13.82
C SER A 269 14.32 -30.28 -15.10
N ASN A 270 13.12 -29.81 -15.48
CA ASN A 270 12.88 -28.98 -16.65
C ASN A 270 12.46 -27.54 -16.26
N LYS A 271 13.42 -26.61 -16.38
CA LYS A 271 13.23 -25.16 -16.23
C LYS A 271 13.24 -24.40 -17.57
N THR A 272 13.37 -25.10 -18.70
CA THR A 272 13.73 -24.48 -20.00
C THR A 272 12.76 -24.80 -21.14
N SER A 273 11.72 -25.61 -20.94
CA SER A 273 10.76 -25.90 -22.00
C SER A 273 9.34 -26.17 -21.49
N PHE A 274 8.34 -25.84 -22.29
CA PHE A 274 6.92 -26.05 -22.01
C PHE A 274 6.15 -26.19 -23.32
N ASP A 275 4.93 -26.73 -23.28
CA ASP A 275 4.06 -26.76 -24.46
C ASP A 275 3.01 -25.64 -24.41
N ASP A 276 2.66 -25.06 -25.57
CA ASP A 276 1.47 -24.24 -25.81
C ASP A 276 0.85 -24.70 -27.14
N ALA A 277 -0.38 -25.22 -27.10
CA ALA A 277 -1.07 -25.74 -28.29
C ALA A 277 -1.82 -24.68 -29.11
N ASP A 278 -2.11 -23.51 -28.53
CA ASP A 278 -2.82 -22.40 -29.17
C ASP A 278 -1.86 -21.36 -29.81
N LEU A 279 -0.55 -21.43 -29.49
CA LEU A 279 0.53 -20.63 -30.08
C LEU A 279 0.73 -20.92 -31.59
N ALA A 280 -0.12 -20.31 -32.42
CA ALA A 280 -0.15 -20.49 -33.88
C ALA A 280 0.96 -19.72 -34.65
N VAL A 281 2.21 -19.75 -34.16
CA VAL A 281 3.36 -18.99 -34.68
C VAL A 281 4.41 -19.92 -35.30
N SER A 282 5.08 -19.50 -36.37
CA SER A 282 6.15 -20.32 -36.98
C SER A 282 7.46 -20.26 -36.18
N LYS A 283 8.25 -21.35 -36.23
CA LYS A 283 9.58 -21.40 -35.59
C LYS A 283 10.50 -20.24 -36.01
N ALA A 284 10.43 -19.79 -37.27
CA ALA A 284 11.27 -18.71 -37.77
C ALA A 284 10.88 -17.34 -37.19
N ASP A 285 9.57 -17.14 -36.96
CA ASP A 285 9.02 -15.91 -36.40
C ASP A 285 9.19 -15.88 -34.89
N LEU A 286 9.05 -17.03 -34.20
CA LEU A 286 9.14 -17.17 -32.75
C LEU A 286 10.58 -17.21 -32.22
N VAL A 287 11.51 -17.96 -32.82
CA VAL A 287 12.86 -18.12 -32.26
C VAL A 287 13.65 -16.81 -32.29
N GLY A 288 14.26 -16.46 -31.17
CA GLY A 288 14.90 -15.18 -30.91
C GLY A 288 13.94 -14.08 -30.44
N SER A 289 12.66 -14.38 -30.18
CA SER A 289 11.77 -13.46 -29.45
C SER A 289 12.19 -13.41 -27.98
N GLU A 290 11.92 -12.29 -27.33
CA GLU A 290 11.92 -12.21 -25.88
C GLU A 290 10.61 -12.80 -25.33
N ILE A 291 10.67 -13.30 -24.10
CA ILE A 291 9.52 -13.87 -23.40
C ILE A 291 9.60 -13.47 -21.93
N ASN A 292 8.50 -12.93 -21.39
CA ASN A 292 8.34 -12.64 -19.96
C ASN A 292 7.31 -13.62 -19.39
N ILE A 293 7.69 -14.40 -18.39
CA ILE A 293 6.87 -15.48 -17.81
C ILE A 293 6.53 -15.12 -16.37
N ARG A 294 5.25 -15.13 -16.00
CA ARG A 294 4.79 -14.94 -14.61
C ARG A 294 4.93 -16.25 -13.83
N SER A 295 6.17 -16.68 -13.66
CA SER A 295 6.52 -17.99 -13.10
C SER A 295 6.13 -18.12 -11.62
N VAL A 296 6.11 -16.99 -10.90
CA VAL A 296 5.71 -16.83 -9.49
C VAL A 296 4.88 -15.55 -9.32
N ARG A 297 4.33 -15.34 -8.11
CA ARG A 297 3.48 -14.18 -7.78
C ARG A 297 4.18 -12.83 -7.84
N TRP A 298 5.40 -12.80 -7.31
CA TRP A 298 6.17 -11.59 -7.05
C TRP A 298 7.13 -11.20 -8.19
N ALA A 299 7.21 -11.96 -9.29
CA ALA A 299 8.19 -11.72 -10.35
C ALA A 299 7.74 -12.16 -11.75
N TYR A 300 8.39 -11.60 -12.75
CA TYR A 300 8.46 -12.18 -14.10
C TYR A 300 9.89 -12.69 -14.34
N ASP A 301 10.03 -13.88 -14.92
CA ASP A 301 11.29 -14.39 -15.48
C ASP A 301 11.42 -13.91 -16.96
N PRO A 302 12.38 -13.02 -17.29
CA PRO A 302 12.69 -12.65 -18.67
C PRO A 302 13.67 -13.63 -19.31
N ALA A 303 13.29 -14.23 -20.42
CA ALA A 303 14.13 -15.14 -21.21
C ALA A 303 14.01 -14.88 -22.72
N LYS A 304 14.65 -15.72 -23.54
CA LYS A 304 14.51 -15.72 -25.01
C LYS A 304 14.12 -17.09 -25.52
N VAL A 305 13.20 -17.14 -26.48
CA VAL A 305 12.82 -18.41 -27.13
C VAL A 305 13.95 -18.87 -28.05
N VAL A 306 14.51 -20.06 -27.80
CA VAL A 306 15.62 -20.64 -28.57
C VAL A 306 15.19 -21.77 -29.51
N ASP A 307 14.08 -22.46 -29.23
CA ASP A 307 13.52 -23.48 -30.13
C ASP A 307 11.97 -23.54 -30.04
N LEU A 308 11.36 -24.09 -31.09
CA LEU A 308 9.97 -24.53 -31.18
C LEU A 308 9.93 -25.87 -31.92
N VAL A 309 9.49 -26.95 -31.26
CA VAL A 309 9.37 -28.30 -31.86
C VAL A 309 7.95 -28.81 -31.68
N GLY A 310 7.15 -28.74 -32.75
CA GLY A 310 5.70 -28.94 -32.64
C GLY A 310 5.09 -27.80 -31.83
N GLN A 311 4.44 -28.14 -30.72
CA GLN A 311 3.88 -27.20 -29.73
C GLN A 311 4.87 -26.86 -28.59
N ARG A 312 6.04 -27.49 -28.54
CA ARG A 312 6.99 -27.31 -27.43
C ARG A 312 7.94 -26.14 -27.67
N VAL A 313 7.80 -25.11 -26.83
CA VAL A 313 8.67 -23.94 -26.74
C VAL A 313 9.88 -24.28 -25.87
N THR A 314 11.07 -23.79 -26.24
CA THR A 314 12.29 -23.87 -25.42
C THR A 314 12.88 -22.48 -25.23
N ILE A 315 13.32 -22.16 -24.01
CA ILE A 315 13.85 -20.84 -23.61
C ILE A 315 15.29 -20.91 -23.07
N ASP A 316 15.99 -19.77 -23.12
CA ASP A 316 17.30 -19.53 -22.48
C ASP A 316 17.36 -18.08 -21.94
N PRO A 317 17.72 -17.84 -20.66
CA PRO A 317 17.86 -18.83 -19.59
C PRO A 317 16.54 -19.55 -19.28
N GLY A 318 16.62 -20.56 -18.41
CA GLY A 318 15.42 -21.17 -17.80
C GLY A 318 14.90 -20.35 -16.62
N ILE A 319 13.66 -20.58 -16.22
CA ILE A 319 13.00 -19.90 -15.09
C ILE A 319 13.77 -20.09 -13.79
N GLU A 320 13.98 -19.02 -13.02
CA GLU A 320 14.77 -19.07 -11.78
C GLU A 320 13.88 -19.42 -10.57
N ASP A 321 12.89 -18.58 -10.24
CA ASP A 321 12.16 -18.63 -8.97
C ASP A 321 11.19 -19.82 -8.84
N ALA A 322 10.41 -20.13 -9.87
CA ALA A 322 9.31 -21.11 -9.77
C ALA A 322 9.73 -22.57 -9.58
N GLY A 323 11.01 -22.90 -9.82
CA GLY A 323 11.50 -24.28 -9.77
C GLY A 323 11.06 -25.19 -10.94
N VAL A 324 9.85 -25.01 -11.48
CA VAL A 324 9.22 -25.82 -12.53
C VAL A 324 8.18 -25.00 -13.32
N PHE A 325 7.84 -25.42 -14.55
CA PHE A 325 6.72 -24.87 -15.31
C PHE A 325 5.39 -25.50 -14.86
N HIS A 326 4.45 -24.65 -14.43
CA HIS A 326 3.10 -25.04 -14.06
C HIS A 326 2.08 -24.74 -15.17
N LYS A 327 1.02 -25.54 -15.26
CA LYS A 327 -0.09 -25.29 -16.19
C LYS A 327 -0.80 -23.98 -15.84
N ASN A 328 -1.27 -23.28 -16.86
CA ASN A 328 -1.90 -21.96 -16.81
C ASN A 328 -0.97 -20.84 -16.28
N THR A 329 0.34 -21.04 -16.25
CA THR A 329 1.30 -19.94 -16.05
C THR A 329 1.19 -18.95 -17.22
N GLY A 330 0.95 -17.68 -16.92
CA GLY A 330 0.82 -16.62 -17.91
C GLY A 330 2.17 -16.17 -18.46
N TYR A 331 2.28 -15.95 -19.77
CA TYR A 331 3.48 -15.39 -20.39
C TYR A 331 3.15 -14.47 -21.57
N ILE A 332 4.12 -13.62 -21.95
CA ILE A 332 4.02 -12.68 -23.08
C ILE A 332 5.27 -12.81 -23.94
N LEU A 333 5.06 -12.85 -25.25
CA LEU A 333 6.13 -12.84 -26.25
C LEU A 333 6.36 -11.41 -26.74
N ALA A 334 7.60 -11.05 -27.07
CA ALA A 334 7.90 -9.70 -27.53
C ALA A 334 9.18 -9.57 -28.37
N ASN A 335 9.43 -8.35 -28.83
CA ASN A 335 10.62 -7.92 -29.58
C ASN A 335 10.76 -8.61 -30.95
N LYS A 336 9.67 -8.64 -31.74
CA LYS A 336 9.66 -9.06 -33.16
C LYS A 336 8.79 -8.16 -34.03
N LEU A 337 9.19 -7.97 -35.28
CA LEU A 337 8.42 -7.21 -36.29
C LEU A 337 7.02 -7.77 -36.57
N TRP A 338 6.79 -9.09 -36.44
CA TRP A 338 5.47 -9.67 -36.68
C TRP A 338 4.45 -9.32 -35.58
N MET A 339 4.93 -8.98 -34.39
CA MET A 339 4.13 -8.57 -33.23
C MET A 339 3.81 -7.06 -33.25
N LEU A 340 4.29 -6.32 -34.25
CA LEU A 340 3.99 -4.89 -34.42
C LEU A 340 2.63 -4.74 -35.11
N ASP A 341 1.55 -5.10 -34.40
CA ASP A 341 0.20 -5.24 -34.96
C ASP A 341 -0.86 -4.35 -34.29
N ALA A 342 -0.50 -3.53 -33.30
CA ALA A 342 -1.35 -2.52 -32.68
C ALA A 342 -0.80 -1.06 -32.80
N PRO A 343 -1.66 -0.03 -32.67
CA PRO A 343 -1.24 1.36 -32.53
C PRO A 343 -0.49 1.61 -31.21
N GLY A 344 0.61 2.36 -31.26
CA GLY A 344 1.41 2.68 -30.07
C GLY A 344 2.55 1.70 -29.77
N GLU A 345 2.96 0.92 -30.77
CA GLU A 345 4.01 -0.10 -30.66
C GLU A 345 5.25 0.23 -31.53
N TRP A 346 6.41 -0.34 -31.18
CA TRP A 346 7.63 -0.25 -31.97
C TRP A 346 8.52 -1.50 -31.87
N PHE A 347 9.38 -1.71 -32.88
CA PHE A 347 10.37 -2.80 -32.91
C PHE A 347 11.70 -2.28 -33.47
N TYR A 348 12.82 -2.65 -32.86
CA TYR A 348 14.16 -2.32 -33.37
C TYR A 348 14.88 -3.56 -33.91
N ASP A 349 15.04 -3.61 -35.23
CA ASP A 349 15.92 -4.56 -35.88
C ASP A 349 17.37 -4.12 -35.70
N LYS A 350 18.02 -4.67 -34.67
CA LYS A 350 19.43 -4.43 -34.33
C LYS A 350 20.42 -4.83 -35.44
N ASP A 351 20.08 -5.83 -36.25
CA ASP A 351 20.99 -6.46 -37.21
C ASP A 351 20.92 -5.71 -38.56
N MET A 352 19.74 -5.23 -38.94
CA MET A 352 19.53 -4.27 -40.03
C MET A 352 19.75 -2.80 -39.64
N LYS A 353 19.85 -2.49 -38.34
CA LYS A 353 19.89 -1.13 -37.76
C LYS A 353 18.68 -0.28 -38.16
N LYS A 354 17.47 -0.80 -37.91
CA LYS A 354 16.20 -0.16 -38.32
C LYS A 354 15.17 -0.14 -37.21
N LEU A 355 14.61 1.05 -36.97
CA LEU A 355 13.46 1.25 -36.10
C LEU A 355 12.17 1.17 -36.92
N TYR A 356 11.28 0.26 -36.54
CA TYR A 356 9.92 0.14 -37.04
C TYR A 356 8.96 0.68 -35.98
N LEU A 357 7.96 1.46 -36.39
CA LEU A 357 7.05 2.18 -35.50
C LEU A 357 5.63 2.20 -36.08
N ARG A 358 4.63 2.04 -35.21
CA ARG A 358 3.23 2.35 -35.47
C ARG A 358 2.70 3.30 -34.39
N THR A 359 2.26 4.48 -34.81
CA THR A 359 1.81 5.58 -33.92
C THR A 359 0.50 5.24 -33.20
N LEU A 360 0.17 6.00 -32.16
CA LEU A 360 -1.06 5.81 -31.37
C LEU A 360 -2.36 6.12 -32.14
N ASP A 361 -2.28 6.92 -33.20
CA ASP A 361 -3.42 7.37 -34.03
C ASP A 361 -3.37 6.86 -35.48
N ASP A 362 -2.46 5.91 -35.78
CA ASP A 362 -2.14 5.40 -37.13
C ASP A 362 -1.70 6.47 -38.15
N SER A 363 -1.41 7.70 -37.73
CA SER A 363 -0.90 8.76 -38.61
C SER A 363 0.63 8.69 -38.81
N PRO A 364 1.21 9.32 -39.84
CA PRO A 364 2.64 9.20 -40.11
C PRO A 364 3.50 9.74 -38.96
N PRO A 365 4.58 9.05 -38.53
CA PRO A 365 5.55 9.56 -37.55
C PRO A 365 6.12 10.96 -37.87
N SER A 366 6.12 11.38 -39.13
CA SER A 366 6.51 12.73 -39.55
C SER A 366 5.51 13.84 -39.19
N SER A 367 4.34 13.50 -38.62
CA SER A 367 3.41 14.45 -37.99
C SER A 367 3.70 14.69 -36.50
N HIS A 368 4.59 13.89 -35.90
CA HIS A 368 4.87 13.86 -34.46
C HIS A 368 6.33 14.22 -34.15
N ASN A 369 6.60 14.55 -32.89
CA ASN A 369 7.96 14.50 -32.35
C ASN A 369 8.27 13.06 -31.91
N VAL A 370 9.06 12.34 -32.72
CA VAL A 370 9.50 10.97 -32.38
C VAL A 370 10.96 10.98 -31.94
N GLU A 371 11.21 10.42 -30.75
CA GLU A 371 12.51 10.39 -30.10
C GLU A 371 12.88 8.99 -29.62
N VAL A 372 14.18 8.71 -29.50
CA VAL A 372 14.71 7.50 -28.86
C VAL A 372 15.67 7.83 -27.73
N SER A 373 15.75 6.99 -26.71
CA SER A 373 16.72 7.15 -25.61
C SER A 373 18.15 6.79 -26.05
N VAL A 374 19.16 7.60 -25.72
CA VAL A 374 20.56 7.38 -26.18
C VAL A 374 21.64 7.43 -25.08
N ALA A 375 21.30 7.66 -23.81
CA ALA A 375 22.25 7.54 -22.68
C ALA A 375 21.65 6.76 -21.49
N GLU A 376 22.51 6.05 -20.74
CA GLU A 376 22.09 5.22 -19.60
C GLU A 376 21.50 6.06 -18.46
N ALA A 377 22.06 7.24 -18.18
CA ALA A 377 21.55 8.20 -17.21
C ALA A 377 21.34 9.58 -17.85
N ALA A 378 20.37 10.36 -17.36
CA ALA A 378 20.23 11.77 -17.71
C ALA A 378 21.12 12.67 -16.83
N ILE A 379 21.25 12.34 -15.53
CA ILE A 379 22.28 12.87 -14.64
C ILE A 379 23.02 11.70 -13.99
N GLU A 380 24.34 11.61 -14.18
CA GLU A 380 25.21 10.68 -13.44
C GLU A 380 26.22 11.47 -12.60
N VAL A 381 26.37 11.09 -11.33
CA VAL A 381 27.32 11.69 -10.40
C VAL A 381 28.26 10.61 -9.86
N GLN A 382 29.55 10.72 -10.21
CA GLN A 382 30.55 9.68 -9.96
C GLN A 382 31.38 9.98 -8.70
N TYR A 383 31.22 9.13 -7.68
CA TYR A 383 31.84 9.22 -6.35
C TYR A 383 31.65 10.58 -5.65
N PRO A 384 30.41 11.12 -5.55
CA PRO A 384 30.18 12.47 -5.08
C PRO A 384 30.62 12.69 -3.64
N GLN A 385 31.35 13.77 -3.49
CA GLN A 385 31.69 14.44 -2.25
C GLN A 385 31.36 15.91 -2.53
N GLY A 386 30.43 16.50 -1.78
CA GLY A 386 30.02 17.89 -1.99
C GLY A 386 29.34 18.12 -3.34
N VAL A 387 28.25 17.40 -3.67
CA VAL A 387 27.45 17.67 -4.88
C VAL A 387 25.97 17.83 -4.53
N VAL A 388 25.33 18.86 -5.06
CA VAL A 388 23.89 19.11 -4.94
C VAL A 388 23.29 19.24 -6.34
N VAL A 389 22.23 18.48 -6.61
CA VAL A 389 21.37 18.65 -7.79
C VAL A 389 20.04 19.22 -7.29
N ASN A 390 19.71 20.45 -7.71
CA ASN A 390 18.55 21.19 -7.19
C ASN A 390 17.64 21.69 -8.32
N GLY A 391 16.39 21.23 -8.35
CA GLY A 391 15.35 21.87 -9.16
C GLY A 391 15.42 21.62 -10.67
N LEU A 392 16.19 20.63 -11.13
CA LEU A 392 16.25 20.21 -12.53
C LEU A 392 15.16 19.18 -12.86
N GLU A 393 14.85 19.00 -14.14
CA GLU A 393 14.00 17.92 -14.63
C GLU A 393 14.79 16.99 -15.56
N VAL A 394 14.58 15.68 -15.40
CA VAL A 394 15.15 14.64 -16.26
C VAL A 394 14.03 13.83 -16.93
N ARG A 395 14.22 13.49 -18.20
CA ARG A 395 13.29 12.66 -18.97
C ARG A 395 14.02 11.59 -19.76
N HIS A 396 13.35 10.46 -20.01
CA HIS A 396 13.70 9.53 -21.09
C HIS A 396 15.16 9.06 -21.14
N ALA A 397 15.79 8.83 -19.99
CA ALA A 397 17.06 8.11 -19.92
C ALA A 397 16.80 6.62 -20.20
N SER A 398 17.75 5.92 -20.85
CA SER A 398 17.57 4.50 -21.17
C SER A 398 17.54 3.62 -19.91
N ARG A 399 18.11 4.06 -18.79
CA ARG A 399 17.93 3.46 -17.47
C ARG A 399 17.58 4.49 -16.39
N TYR A 400 18.55 5.24 -15.89
CA TYR A 400 18.41 6.02 -14.65
C TYR A 400 18.04 7.49 -14.91
N GLY A 401 17.07 8.05 -14.18
CA GLY A 401 16.85 9.50 -14.21
C GLY A 401 18.04 10.25 -13.62
N ILE A 402 18.27 10.05 -12.33
CA ILE A 402 19.42 10.60 -11.59
C ILE A 402 20.14 9.46 -10.86
N ARG A 403 21.44 9.29 -11.11
CA ARG A 403 22.29 8.26 -10.49
C ARG A 403 23.40 8.87 -9.64
N LEU A 404 23.47 8.47 -8.38
CA LEU A 404 24.59 8.75 -7.47
C LEU A 404 25.39 7.47 -7.23
N THR A 405 26.62 7.39 -7.72
CA THR A 405 27.48 6.20 -7.57
C THR A 405 28.54 6.44 -6.50
N GLY A 406 28.50 5.73 -5.37
CA GLY A 406 29.48 5.87 -4.28
C GLY A 406 29.47 7.23 -3.54
N PRO A 407 28.32 7.82 -3.16
CA PRO A 407 28.28 9.10 -2.44
C PRO A 407 28.92 9.04 -1.04
N THR A 408 29.62 10.11 -0.66
CA THR A 408 29.95 10.47 0.74
C THR A 408 29.20 11.72 1.20
N TYR A 409 28.95 12.66 0.29
CA TYR A 409 28.01 13.76 0.52
C TYR A 409 27.34 14.13 -0.80
N ALA A 410 26.02 13.95 -0.87
CA ALA A 410 25.22 14.27 -2.04
C ALA A 410 23.79 14.66 -1.66
N GLN A 411 23.20 15.61 -2.39
CA GLN A 411 21.77 15.90 -2.29
C GLN A 411 21.12 15.93 -3.66
N VAL A 412 19.92 15.35 -3.77
CA VAL A 412 19.03 15.48 -4.93
C VAL A 412 17.73 16.07 -4.39
N LYS A 413 17.50 17.36 -4.64
CA LYS A 413 16.36 18.10 -4.06
C LYS A 413 15.52 18.84 -5.10
N ASN A 414 14.20 18.88 -4.90
CA ASN A 414 13.24 19.56 -5.78
C ASN A 414 13.27 19.10 -7.26
N CYS A 415 13.88 17.97 -7.58
CA CYS A 415 14.05 17.50 -8.96
C CYS A 415 12.81 16.75 -9.46
N VAL A 416 12.67 16.65 -10.78
CA VAL A 416 11.60 15.90 -11.44
C VAL A 416 12.23 14.82 -12.31
N SER A 417 11.76 13.57 -12.24
CA SER A 417 12.23 12.46 -13.05
C SER A 417 11.05 11.75 -13.70
N ILE A 418 10.97 11.77 -15.04
CA ILE A 418 9.84 11.23 -15.80
C ILE A 418 10.30 10.22 -16.85
N GLY A 419 9.71 9.03 -16.83
CA GLY A 419 9.87 8.07 -17.92
C GLY A 419 11.29 7.52 -18.08
N SER A 420 12.01 7.31 -16.97
CA SER A 420 13.29 6.59 -16.95
C SER A 420 13.09 5.10 -17.27
N GLY A 421 13.96 4.49 -18.09
CA GLY A 421 13.87 3.07 -18.51
C GLY A 421 14.22 2.05 -17.42
N ALA A 422 14.61 2.52 -16.24
CA ALA A 422 14.84 1.77 -15.02
C ALA A 422 14.41 2.64 -13.82
N GLU A 423 15.35 3.02 -12.96
CA GLU A 423 15.13 3.82 -11.77
C GLU A 423 14.87 5.31 -12.08
N GLY A 424 13.97 5.94 -11.32
CA GLY A 424 13.81 7.39 -11.35
C GLY A 424 15.00 8.10 -10.71
N ILE A 425 15.31 7.72 -9.46
CA ILE A 425 16.50 8.15 -8.73
C ILE A 425 17.15 6.91 -8.10
N ILE A 426 18.48 6.76 -8.23
CA ILE A 426 19.22 5.65 -7.62
C ILE A 426 20.45 6.15 -6.83
N VAL A 427 20.62 5.60 -5.63
CA VAL A 427 21.75 5.83 -4.73
C VAL A 427 22.52 4.52 -4.56
N ASP A 428 23.51 4.32 -5.43
CA ASP A 428 24.35 3.12 -5.47
C ASP A 428 25.47 3.22 -4.43
N TRP A 429 25.48 2.29 -3.46
CA TRP A 429 26.60 2.02 -2.55
C TRP A 429 27.19 3.26 -1.87
N PRO A 430 26.38 4.05 -1.14
CA PRO A 430 26.87 5.14 -0.29
C PRO A 430 27.96 4.67 0.68
N SER A 431 28.98 5.51 0.84
CA SER A 431 30.19 5.25 1.61
C SER A 431 30.05 5.59 3.11
N ALA A 432 30.99 5.08 3.92
CA ALA A 432 30.95 5.20 5.37
C ALA A 432 30.91 6.63 5.91
N GLY A 433 30.03 6.86 6.90
CA GLY A 433 29.77 8.19 7.44
C GLY A 433 29.10 9.14 6.45
N GLY A 434 28.57 8.61 5.34
CA GLY A 434 27.93 9.39 4.30
C GLY A 434 26.70 10.14 4.78
N VAL A 435 26.45 11.32 4.20
CA VAL A 435 25.19 12.06 4.35
C VAL A 435 24.58 12.24 2.97
N ILE A 436 23.42 11.61 2.74
CA ILE A 436 22.75 11.60 1.44
C ILE A 436 21.29 11.98 1.63
N ASP A 437 20.84 13.05 0.97
CA ASP A 437 19.45 13.51 1.09
C ASP A 437 18.75 13.50 -0.29
N VAL A 438 17.68 12.72 -0.40
CA VAL A 438 16.76 12.66 -1.55
C VAL A 438 15.45 13.30 -1.09
N LEU A 439 15.26 14.59 -1.41
CA LEU A 439 14.24 15.45 -0.80
C LEU A 439 13.31 16.10 -1.82
N ASP A 440 12.01 16.16 -1.53
CA ASP A 440 11.06 17.01 -2.26
C ASP A 440 11.00 16.75 -3.80
N ASN A 441 11.40 15.56 -4.24
CA ASN A 441 11.45 15.21 -5.67
C ASN A 441 10.13 14.61 -6.15
N ILE A 442 9.85 14.75 -7.45
CA ILE A 442 8.71 14.10 -8.11
C ILE A 442 9.27 13.05 -9.09
N VAL A 443 8.94 11.78 -8.87
CA VAL A 443 9.36 10.66 -9.73
C VAL A 443 8.12 10.02 -10.34
N ARG A 444 8.05 9.91 -11.68
CA ARG A 444 6.89 9.35 -12.39
C ARG A 444 7.27 8.42 -13.55
N LYS A 445 6.49 7.35 -13.75
CA LYS A 445 6.59 6.47 -14.93
C LYS A 445 7.96 5.80 -15.11
N SER A 446 8.74 5.68 -14.04
CA SER A 446 9.91 4.81 -13.97
C SER A 446 9.52 3.40 -14.42
N ALA A 447 10.27 2.83 -15.35
CA ALA A 447 9.91 1.52 -15.91
C ALA A 447 10.18 0.37 -14.92
N TYR A 448 10.93 0.61 -13.84
CA TYR A 448 11.31 -0.42 -12.90
C TYR A 448 11.07 -0.01 -11.44
N THR A 449 11.91 0.85 -10.88
CA THR A 449 11.80 1.32 -9.48
C THR A 449 11.70 2.85 -9.42
N GLY A 450 10.97 3.40 -8.47
CA GLY A 450 10.83 4.85 -8.34
C GLY A 450 12.12 5.48 -7.80
N ILE A 451 12.37 5.31 -6.50
CA ILE A 451 13.59 5.69 -5.79
C ILE A 451 14.25 4.42 -5.24
N SER A 452 15.55 4.25 -5.47
CA SER A 452 16.34 3.10 -5.00
C SER A 452 17.52 3.58 -4.14
N VAL A 453 17.71 2.96 -2.96
CA VAL A 453 18.84 3.22 -2.05
C VAL A 453 19.48 1.90 -1.63
N SER A 454 20.71 1.64 -2.07
CA SER A 454 21.43 0.39 -1.81
C SER A 454 22.66 0.63 -0.94
N ALA A 455 22.46 0.79 0.37
CA ALA A 455 23.51 1.07 1.35
C ALA A 455 24.18 -0.19 1.92
N ASP A 456 25.41 -0.04 2.43
CA ASP A 456 26.14 -1.11 3.11
C ASP A 456 25.59 -1.30 4.55
N PRO A 457 25.05 -2.47 4.92
CA PRO A 457 24.47 -2.71 6.25
C PRO A 457 25.50 -2.75 7.38
N ALA A 458 26.79 -2.92 7.10
CA ALA A 458 27.84 -2.95 8.13
C ALA A 458 28.27 -1.55 8.61
N ILE A 459 27.62 -0.49 8.11
CA ILE A 459 28.17 0.86 8.10
C ILE A 459 27.13 1.89 8.54
N SER A 460 27.45 2.69 9.56
CA SER A 460 26.63 3.83 9.96
C SER A 460 26.72 4.97 8.93
N GLN A 461 25.55 5.45 8.51
CA GLN A 461 25.34 6.51 7.53
C GLN A 461 24.14 7.36 7.97
N LYS A 462 23.94 8.54 7.37
CA LYS A 462 22.66 9.23 7.40
C LYS A 462 22.13 9.41 5.98
N THR A 463 21.18 8.57 5.60
CA THR A 463 20.49 8.69 4.31
C THR A 463 19.02 9.02 4.54
N THR A 464 18.57 10.13 3.98
CA THR A 464 17.20 10.65 4.14
C THR A 464 16.46 10.56 2.79
N VAL A 465 15.32 9.86 2.75
CA VAL A 465 14.38 9.89 1.62
C VAL A 465 13.08 10.52 2.13
N GLN A 466 12.88 11.81 1.91
CA GLN A 466 11.80 12.55 2.57
C GLN A 466 11.03 13.52 1.66
N ARG A 467 9.70 13.58 1.84
CA ARG A 467 8.75 14.44 1.09
C ARG A 467 8.75 14.23 -0.43
N ASN A 468 9.27 13.10 -0.92
CA ASN A 468 9.21 12.77 -2.33
C ASN A 468 7.80 12.31 -2.72
N GLN A 469 7.44 12.53 -3.98
CA GLN A 469 6.21 12.06 -4.59
C GLN A 469 6.56 11.05 -5.68
N VAL A 470 6.20 9.79 -5.48
CA VAL A 470 6.56 8.68 -6.39
C VAL A 470 5.30 8.07 -6.97
N PHE A 471 5.14 8.18 -8.30
CA PHE A 471 3.91 7.87 -8.99
C PHE A 471 4.08 6.95 -10.20
N ASP A 472 3.07 6.15 -10.47
CA ASP A 472 2.94 5.42 -11.74
C ASP A 472 4.16 4.52 -12.01
N THR A 473 4.65 3.78 -11.01
CA THR A 473 5.89 2.99 -11.11
C THR A 473 5.60 1.63 -11.74
N MET A 474 6.28 1.34 -12.87
CA MET A 474 5.93 0.25 -13.79
C MET A 474 4.43 0.32 -14.21
N PRO A 475 4.01 1.35 -14.96
CA PRO A 475 2.60 1.61 -15.24
C PRO A 475 2.12 0.79 -16.44
N GLY A 476 1.82 -0.49 -16.24
CA GLY A 476 1.25 -1.39 -17.24
C GLY A 476 2.11 -2.62 -17.54
N PHE A 477 1.64 -3.41 -18.51
CA PHE A 477 2.19 -4.72 -18.86
C PHE A 477 3.70 -4.71 -19.22
N PRO A 478 4.42 -5.84 -19.03
CA PRO A 478 5.82 -5.75 -18.59
C PRO A 478 6.88 -5.52 -19.67
N LEU A 479 7.86 -4.68 -19.32
CA LEU A 479 9.29 -5.06 -19.19
C LEU A 479 9.98 -5.85 -20.32
N VAL A 480 9.53 -5.76 -21.57
CA VAL A 480 10.33 -6.18 -22.73
C VAL A 480 11.66 -5.42 -22.75
N GLY A 481 12.76 -6.07 -23.15
CA GLY A 481 14.10 -5.48 -23.20
C GLY A 481 14.93 -5.62 -21.92
N ARG A 482 14.63 -6.60 -21.05
CA ARG A 482 15.37 -6.88 -19.80
C ARG A 482 15.94 -8.30 -19.72
N THR A 483 16.89 -8.50 -18.80
CA THR A 483 17.72 -9.72 -18.68
C THR A 483 18.01 -10.10 -17.21
N GLN A 484 17.12 -9.76 -16.28
CA GLN A 484 17.27 -10.06 -14.85
C GLN A 484 15.88 -10.39 -14.26
N SER A 485 15.72 -11.58 -13.69
CA SER A 485 14.56 -11.97 -12.89
C SER A 485 14.63 -11.25 -11.53
N TYR A 486 13.70 -10.34 -11.26
CA TYR A 486 13.51 -9.71 -9.94
C TYR A 486 12.21 -8.89 -9.94
N PRO A 487 11.49 -8.76 -8.80
CA PRO A 487 10.35 -7.84 -8.65
C PRO A 487 10.67 -6.42 -9.14
N GLY A 488 10.07 -6.06 -10.28
CA GLY A 488 9.96 -4.67 -10.74
C GLY A 488 8.66 -4.04 -10.25
N GLY A 489 8.54 -2.72 -10.38
CA GLY A 489 7.34 -1.99 -9.98
C GLY A 489 7.32 -1.59 -8.51
N ILE A 490 8.49 -1.39 -7.88
CA ILE A 490 8.62 -0.91 -6.50
C ILE A 490 8.82 0.61 -6.49
N ALA A 491 7.95 1.37 -5.84
CA ALA A 491 8.07 2.83 -5.84
C ALA A 491 9.23 3.32 -4.96
N ILE A 492 9.44 2.79 -3.74
CA ILE A 492 10.64 3.08 -2.94
C ILE A 492 11.29 1.79 -2.44
N MET A 493 12.51 1.51 -2.90
CA MET A 493 13.31 0.35 -2.51
C MET A 493 14.51 0.78 -1.66
N VAL A 494 14.68 0.18 -0.48
CA VAL A 494 15.75 0.50 0.46
C VAL A 494 16.43 -0.76 0.99
N HIS A 495 17.77 -0.78 0.89
CA HIS A 495 18.61 -1.78 1.53
C HIS A 495 19.75 -1.15 2.33
N GLY A 496 20.19 -1.84 3.39
CA GLY A 496 21.37 -1.47 4.18
C GLY A 496 21.08 -1.24 5.66
N ALA A 497 21.48 -0.08 6.18
CA ALA A 497 21.27 0.29 7.58
C ALA A 497 20.89 1.76 7.76
N GLY A 498 20.01 2.06 8.72
CA GLY A 498 19.83 3.42 9.27
C GLY A 498 19.19 4.47 8.35
N VAL A 499 18.63 4.06 7.20
CA VAL A 499 17.92 4.98 6.28
C VAL A 499 16.62 5.50 6.89
N GLU A 500 16.39 6.81 6.80
CA GLU A 500 15.16 7.49 7.21
C GLU A 500 14.24 7.73 5.99
N VAL A 501 13.11 7.04 5.88
CA VAL A 501 12.11 7.20 4.81
C VAL A 501 10.83 7.81 5.37
N LYS A 502 10.64 9.12 5.13
CA LYS A 502 9.68 9.93 5.89
C LYS A 502 8.79 10.84 5.05
N SER A 503 7.51 10.93 5.41
CA SER A 503 6.58 11.93 4.82
C SER A 503 6.46 11.86 3.29
N ASN A 504 6.77 10.73 2.66
CA ASN A 504 6.68 10.57 1.20
C ASN A 504 5.24 10.21 0.78
N ILE A 505 4.88 10.53 -0.45
CA ILE A 505 3.61 10.12 -1.07
C ILE A 505 3.92 9.12 -2.18
N ILE A 506 3.38 7.91 -2.07
CA ILE A 506 3.52 6.84 -3.04
C ILE A 506 2.14 6.51 -3.63
N LYS A 507 2.01 6.47 -4.95
CA LYS A 507 0.77 6.06 -5.60
C LYS A 507 0.96 5.29 -6.91
N SER A 508 0.22 4.21 -7.10
CA SER A 508 0.25 3.35 -8.30
C SER A 508 1.61 2.66 -8.50
N SER A 509 1.76 1.47 -7.91
CA SER A 509 2.96 0.64 -8.02
C SER A 509 2.62 -0.76 -8.59
N GLY A 510 3.42 -1.24 -9.55
CA GLY A 510 3.20 -2.56 -10.17
C GLY A 510 3.29 -3.73 -9.19
N TYR A 511 4.17 -3.65 -8.19
CA TYR A 511 4.35 -4.62 -7.11
C TYR A 511 4.20 -3.89 -5.75
N SER A 512 4.92 -4.32 -4.72
CA SER A 512 5.02 -3.66 -3.41
C SER A 512 5.33 -2.16 -3.56
N CYS A 513 4.58 -1.30 -2.88
CA CYS A 513 4.80 0.16 -2.96
C CYS A 513 6.14 0.57 -2.33
N SER A 514 6.53 -0.06 -1.23
CA SER A 514 7.86 0.14 -0.66
C SER A 514 8.43 -1.14 -0.05
N THR A 515 9.74 -1.35 -0.24
CA THR A 515 10.48 -2.51 0.28
C THR A 515 11.69 -2.07 1.10
N TYR A 516 11.92 -2.76 2.22
CA TYR A 516 13.02 -2.49 3.16
C TYR A 516 13.76 -3.78 3.48
N GLY A 517 15.08 -3.79 3.35
CA GLY A 517 15.91 -4.98 3.58
C GLY A 517 17.23 -4.67 4.29
N GLY A 518 17.34 -5.03 5.58
CA GLY A 518 18.56 -4.79 6.35
C GLY A 518 18.30 -4.56 7.83
N THR A 519 18.75 -3.43 8.39
CA THR A 519 18.56 -3.11 9.82
C THR A 519 18.22 -1.64 10.09
N SER A 520 17.46 -1.41 11.16
CA SER A 520 17.34 -0.10 11.83
C SER A 520 16.82 1.04 10.93
N HIS A 521 15.93 0.74 9.97
CA HIS A 521 15.26 1.74 9.14
C HIS A 521 14.14 2.46 9.90
N LEU A 522 13.98 3.76 9.67
CA LEU A 522 12.85 4.55 10.15
C LEU A 522 11.89 4.84 9.01
N ILE A 523 10.67 4.29 9.08
CA ILE A 523 9.65 4.31 8.05
C ILE A 523 8.43 5.03 8.65
N GLU A 524 8.33 6.34 8.42
CA GLU A 524 7.49 7.23 9.22
C GLU A 524 6.61 8.17 8.37
N GLN A 525 5.32 8.29 8.68
CA GLN A 525 4.43 9.31 8.10
C GLN A 525 4.28 9.24 6.56
N ASN A 526 4.55 8.10 5.94
CA ASN A 526 4.37 7.94 4.49
C ASN A 526 2.89 7.67 4.17
N VAL A 527 2.42 8.23 3.05
CA VAL A 527 1.07 8.00 2.50
C VAL A 527 1.22 7.15 1.25
N ILE A 528 0.61 5.97 1.26
CA ILE A 528 0.87 4.90 0.31
C ILE A 528 -0.47 4.39 -0.23
N GLU A 529 -0.68 4.50 -1.54
CA GLU A 529 -1.96 4.13 -2.18
C GLU A 529 -1.77 3.29 -3.45
N GLN A 530 -2.67 2.36 -3.72
CA GLN A 530 -2.77 1.63 -5.01
C GLN A 530 -1.51 0.81 -5.34
N CYS A 531 -1.22 -0.16 -4.48
CA CYS A 531 -0.09 -1.08 -4.60
C CYS A 531 -0.51 -2.38 -5.31
N CYS A 532 0.48 -3.16 -5.77
CA CYS A 532 0.26 -4.50 -6.33
C CYS A 532 -0.63 -4.51 -7.58
N LEU A 533 -0.40 -3.61 -8.54
CA LEU A 533 -1.27 -3.46 -9.71
C LEU A 533 -1.01 -4.50 -10.84
N LEU A 534 0.12 -5.22 -10.78
CA LEU A 534 0.55 -6.19 -11.81
C LEU A 534 1.01 -7.53 -11.22
N LEU A 535 1.50 -7.53 -9.98
CA LEU A 535 2.08 -8.68 -9.29
C LEU A 535 1.48 -8.83 -7.88
N ASP A 536 1.54 -10.05 -7.35
CA ASP A 536 0.95 -10.51 -6.10
C ASP A 536 2.03 -10.83 -5.03
N ASP A 537 1.60 -11.14 -3.80
CA ASP A 537 2.46 -11.41 -2.64
C ASP A 537 3.41 -10.24 -2.32
N CYS A 538 2.80 -9.15 -1.85
CA CYS A 538 3.31 -7.80 -1.99
C CYS A 538 2.77 -6.82 -0.94
N GLY A 539 3.65 -6.04 -0.32
CA GLY A 539 3.30 -5.08 0.73
C GLY A 539 3.12 -3.65 0.22
N GLY A 540 2.19 -2.89 0.82
CA GLY A 540 2.28 -1.43 0.81
C GLY A 540 3.59 -0.96 1.48
N ILE A 541 3.90 -1.60 2.61
CA ILE A 541 5.22 -1.62 3.26
C ILE A 541 5.62 -3.09 3.42
N TYR A 542 6.61 -3.55 2.65
CA TYR A 542 7.24 -4.87 2.76
C TYR A 542 8.60 -4.78 3.45
N MET A 543 8.92 -5.69 4.37
CA MET A 543 10.14 -5.65 5.17
C MET A 543 10.78 -7.03 5.35
N GLY A 544 12.10 -7.07 5.24
CA GLY A 544 12.96 -8.17 5.67
C GLY A 544 14.12 -7.66 6.54
N GLY A 545 14.38 -8.33 7.67
CA GLY A 545 15.48 -7.97 8.57
C GLY A 545 15.03 -7.30 9.87
N ASP A 546 15.91 -6.55 10.52
CA ASP A 546 15.78 -6.32 11.97
C ASP A 546 15.66 -4.86 12.44
N SER A 547 15.13 -4.67 13.64
CA SER A 547 15.20 -3.41 14.40
C SER A 547 14.54 -2.19 13.71
N HIS A 548 13.67 -2.39 12.72
CA HIS A 548 13.00 -1.30 12.00
C HIS A 548 11.96 -0.60 12.90
N VAL A 549 11.69 0.68 12.62
CA VAL A 549 10.60 1.46 13.23
C VAL A 549 9.63 1.90 12.14
N VAL A 550 8.41 1.37 12.16
CA VAL A 550 7.34 1.59 11.18
C VAL A 550 6.20 2.30 11.88
N ARG A 551 6.02 3.60 11.66
CA ARG A 551 5.01 4.35 12.41
C ARG A 551 4.26 5.44 11.70
N SER A 552 2.99 5.58 12.09
CA SER A 552 2.07 6.58 11.55
C SER A 552 2.06 6.61 10.02
N ASN A 553 2.26 5.47 9.35
CA ASN A 553 2.08 5.39 7.91
C ASN A 553 0.61 5.11 7.61
N ILE A 554 0.13 5.61 6.48
CA ILE A 554 -1.21 5.37 5.96
C ILE A 554 -1.06 4.57 4.67
N VAL A 555 -1.46 3.30 4.71
CA VAL A 555 -1.49 2.40 3.55
C VAL A 555 -2.94 2.20 3.13
N ARG A 556 -3.23 2.36 1.85
CA ARG A 556 -4.56 2.18 1.28
C ARG A 556 -4.49 1.38 -0.01
N ASP A 557 -5.50 0.54 -0.22
CA ASP A 557 -5.78 -0.03 -1.53
C ASP A 557 -4.58 -0.84 -2.07
N SER A 558 -4.04 -1.76 -1.26
CA SER A 558 -3.21 -2.87 -1.76
C SER A 558 -4.14 -3.82 -2.50
N ILE A 559 -4.11 -3.84 -3.83
CA ILE A 559 -5.16 -4.52 -4.62
C ILE A 559 -4.79 -5.97 -4.95
N GLY A 560 -3.59 -6.20 -5.45
CA GLY A 560 -3.23 -7.50 -6.04
C GLY A 560 -3.76 -7.64 -7.46
N ASN A 561 -3.19 -8.58 -8.20
CA ASN A 561 -3.61 -8.90 -9.56
C ASN A 561 -3.19 -10.33 -9.89
N SER A 562 -4.11 -11.30 -9.81
CA SER A 562 -3.85 -12.70 -10.13
C SER A 562 -4.01 -13.05 -11.63
N GLU A 563 -3.92 -12.08 -12.54
CA GLU A 563 -3.96 -12.39 -13.98
C GLU A 563 -2.64 -13.04 -14.44
N GLY A 564 -2.74 -14.21 -15.05
CA GLY A 564 -1.57 -15.03 -15.44
C GLY A 564 -0.95 -15.84 -14.30
N ASP A 565 -1.53 -15.85 -13.10
CA ASP A 565 -0.94 -16.54 -11.93
C ASP A 565 -0.91 -18.08 -12.14
N PRO A 566 0.19 -18.77 -11.79
CA PRO A 566 0.31 -20.23 -11.91
C PRO A 566 -0.85 -20.99 -11.25
N SER A 567 -1.25 -22.13 -11.83
CA SER A 567 -2.44 -22.86 -11.35
C SER A 567 -2.39 -23.30 -9.88
N PHE A 568 -1.20 -23.55 -9.32
CA PHE A 568 -1.03 -23.91 -7.90
C PHE A 568 -1.28 -22.74 -6.92
N PHE A 569 -1.42 -21.51 -7.43
CA PHE A 569 -1.77 -20.31 -6.70
C PHE A 569 -3.21 -19.83 -6.93
N LYS A 570 -3.84 -20.20 -8.05
CA LYS A 570 -5.08 -19.60 -8.58
C LYS A 570 -6.26 -19.46 -7.60
N ASP A 571 -6.38 -20.36 -6.61
CA ASP A 571 -7.47 -20.37 -5.64
C ASP A 571 -7.05 -19.85 -4.23
N LYS A 572 -5.87 -19.21 -4.10
CA LYS A 572 -5.23 -18.81 -2.81
C LYS A 572 -5.21 -17.29 -2.58
N GLY A 573 -6.26 -16.57 -2.95
CA GLY A 573 -6.32 -15.10 -2.83
C GLY A 573 -5.25 -14.40 -3.66
N THR A 574 -5.07 -13.08 -3.47
CA THR A 574 -3.97 -12.32 -4.11
C THR A 574 -2.79 -12.07 -3.16
N ALA A 575 -3.01 -12.19 -1.84
CA ALA A 575 -2.00 -11.87 -0.83
C ALA A 575 -1.40 -10.46 -1.00
N ALA A 576 -2.22 -9.46 -1.32
CA ALA A 576 -1.81 -8.06 -1.35
C ALA A 576 -1.88 -7.47 0.05
N GLN A 577 -0.75 -7.44 0.77
CA GLN A 577 -0.70 -7.04 2.17
C GLN A 577 -0.60 -5.51 2.37
N GLY A 578 -1.06 -5.02 3.52
CA GLY A 578 -0.90 -3.61 3.91
C GLY A 578 0.52 -3.34 4.43
N ILE A 579 0.82 -3.86 5.62
CA ILE A 579 2.17 -3.86 6.21
C ILE A 579 2.61 -5.30 6.45
N TYR A 580 3.76 -5.68 5.90
CA TYR A 580 4.27 -7.04 5.83
C TYR A 580 5.68 -7.10 6.42
N ALA A 581 5.81 -7.76 7.58
CA ALA A 581 7.08 -8.22 8.11
C ALA A 581 7.27 -9.69 7.69
N ASP A 582 8.21 -9.93 6.79
CA ASP A 582 8.44 -11.22 6.13
C ASP A 582 9.67 -11.95 6.69
N ASP A 583 9.88 -13.17 6.20
CA ASP A 583 10.96 -14.12 6.48
C ASP A 583 12.13 -13.60 7.35
N ARG A 584 12.16 -14.06 8.61
CA ARG A 584 13.18 -13.75 9.63
C ARG A 584 13.19 -12.31 10.15
N SER A 585 12.20 -11.48 9.82
CA SER A 585 12.10 -10.13 10.38
C SER A 585 11.94 -10.18 11.91
N HIS A 586 12.65 -9.33 12.64
CA HIS A 586 12.57 -9.36 14.11
C HIS A 586 12.97 -8.06 14.81
N GLY A 587 12.45 -7.86 16.03
CA GLY A 587 12.69 -6.64 16.82
C GLY A 587 12.09 -5.37 16.20
N ILE A 588 11.19 -5.52 15.22
CA ILE A 588 10.53 -4.39 14.54
C ILE A 588 9.48 -3.79 15.46
N LEU A 589 9.39 -2.46 15.47
CA LEU A 589 8.32 -1.70 16.10
C LEU A 589 7.35 -1.19 15.02
N ILE A 590 6.14 -1.74 14.99
CA ILE A 590 5.02 -1.33 14.13
C ILE A 590 4.01 -0.58 15.01
N GLU A 591 4.03 0.76 15.01
CA GLU A 591 3.21 1.57 15.93
C GLU A 591 2.31 2.63 15.22
N GLY A 592 1.04 2.69 15.59
CA GLY A 592 0.14 3.79 15.18
C GLY A 592 -0.13 3.93 13.67
N ASN A 593 0.09 2.88 12.88
CA ASN A 593 -0.16 2.90 11.43
C ASN A 593 -1.66 2.68 11.13
N THR A 594 -2.10 3.10 9.95
CA THR A 594 -3.45 2.83 9.41
C THR A 594 -3.34 2.05 8.11
N VAL A 595 -4.04 0.91 8.01
CA VAL A 595 -4.19 0.12 6.78
C VAL A 595 -5.66 0.09 6.38
N VAL A 596 -5.96 0.36 5.11
CA VAL A 596 -7.31 0.32 4.53
C VAL A 596 -7.32 -0.51 3.25
N ASN A 597 -8.27 -1.45 3.12
CA ASN A 597 -8.49 -2.23 1.89
C ASN A 597 -7.23 -2.93 1.34
N ALA A 598 -6.68 -3.85 2.13
CA ALA A 598 -5.70 -4.86 1.74
C ALA A 598 -6.34 -6.26 1.85
N ASP A 599 -5.74 -7.33 1.32
CA ASP A 599 -6.18 -8.70 1.63
C ASP A 599 -5.89 -8.99 3.11
N LEU A 600 -4.61 -8.86 3.46
CA LEU A 600 -4.07 -9.04 4.79
C LEU A 600 -3.63 -7.66 5.32
N GLY A 601 -4.30 -7.16 6.36
CA GLY A 601 -4.04 -5.80 6.87
C GLY A 601 -2.61 -5.66 7.39
N TYR A 602 -2.27 -6.51 8.35
CA TYR A 602 -0.93 -6.66 8.92
C TYR A 602 -0.52 -8.12 8.77
N GLN A 603 0.66 -8.37 8.22
CA GLN A 603 1.21 -9.71 7.99
C GLN A 603 2.52 -9.88 8.76
N ILE A 604 2.56 -10.90 9.63
CA ILE A 604 3.75 -11.30 10.40
C ILE A 604 4.10 -12.74 9.99
N HIS A 605 4.96 -12.88 8.98
CA HIS A 605 5.34 -14.17 8.39
C HIS A 605 6.75 -14.56 8.84
N ASN A 606 6.93 -15.77 9.39
CA ASN A 606 8.24 -16.30 9.80
C ASN A 606 9.07 -15.29 10.63
N SER A 607 8.39 -14.50 11.47
CA SER A 607 8.89 -13.26 12.07
C SER A 607 8.59 -13.19 13.57
N TYR A 608 9.53 -12.70 14.39
CA TYR A 608 9.54 -12.91 15.84
C TYR A 608 10.02 -11.69 16.65
N SER A 609 9.68 -11.65 17.94
CA SER A 609 10.10 -10.60 18.88
C SER A 609 9.73 -9.15 18.46
N ASN A 610 8.66 -8.96 17.68
CA ASN A 610 8.21 -7.64 17.23
C ASN A 610 7.17 -7.01 18.18
N GLN A 611 7.03 -5.69 18.12
CA GLN A 611 6.00 -4.93 18.84
C GLN A 611 5.01 -4.33 17.83
N ILE A 612 3.76 -4.79 17.84
CA ILE A 612 2.66 -4.32 16.98
C ILE A 612 1.65 -3.61 17.87
N LYS A 613 1.66 -2.27 17.94
CA LYS A 613 0.85 -1.54 18.93
C LYS A 613 0.08 -0.32 18.41
N GLY A 614 -1.16 -0.14 18.88
CA GLY A 614 -2.02 1.00 18.53
C GLY A 614 -2.30 1.17 17.04
N ASN A 615 -2.20 0.09 16.25
CA ASN A 615 -2.42 0.13 14.80
C ASN A 615 -3.92 0.03 14.47
N THR A 616 -4.33 0.51 13.30
CA THR A 616 -5.70 0.38 12.79
C THR A 616 -5.70 -0.37 11.47
N SER A 617 -6.53 -1.41 11.36
CA SER A 617 -6.85 -2.10 10.11
C SER A 617 -8.34 -1.94 9.81
N TYR A 618 -8.69 -1.53 8.59
CA TYR A 618 -10.07 -1.32 8.15
C TYR A 618 -10.35 -1.93 6.77
N ALA A 619 -11.49 -2.62 6.63
CA ALA A 619 -11.94 -3.25 5.40
C ALA A 619 -10.92 -4.22 4.76
N SER A 620 -10.18 -4.99 5.58
CA SER A 620 -9.34 -6.09 5.07
C SER A 620 -10.20 -7.18 4.42
N ARG A 621 -9.77 -7.69 3.25
CA ARG A 621 -10.57 -8.62 2.42
C ARG A 621 -10.44 -10.08 2.83
N GLU A 622 -9.36 -10.47 3.50
CA GLU A 622 -9.13 -11.83 3.98
C GLU A 622 -8.91 -11.88 5.50
N THR A 623 -7.99 -11.08 6.05
CA THR A 623 -7.72 -11.02 7.50
C THR A 623 -7.15 -9.65 7.92
N ALA A 624 -7.56 -9.11 9.06
CA ALA A 624 -7.07 -7.81 9.54
C ALA A 624 -5.67 -7.86 10.17
N ILE A 625 -5.30 -8.92 10.90
CA ILE A 625 -3.90 -9.30 11.18
C ILE A 625 -3.70 -10.83 11.11
N TRP A 626 -2.71 -11.27 10.33
CA TRP A 626 -2.39 -12.70 10.15
C TRP A 626 -0.94 -12.99 10.55
N PHE A 627 -0.77 -14.04 11.34
CA PHE A 627 0.52 -14.63 11.72
C PHE A 627 0.68 -15.97 10.99
N SER A 628 1.77 -16.16 10.26
CA SER A 628 2.09 -17.43 9.62
C SER A 628 3.50 -17.91 9.93
N GLU A 629 3.61 -19.17 10.33
CA GLU A 629 4.83 -19.96 10.22
C GLU A 629 4.74 -20.89 9.01
N ASP A 630 5.82 -21.01 8.26
CA ASP A 630 5.96 -21.96 7.15
C ASP A 630 7.30 -22.72 7.18
N THR A 631 7.49 -23.68 6.28
CA THR A 631 8.68 -24.54 6.27
C THR A 631 9.92 -23.95 5.56
N ILE A 632 9.82 -22.79 4.90
CA ILE A 632 10.93 -22.21 4.09
C ILE A 632 12.15 -21.96 4.97
N VAL A 633 11.95 -21.42 6.18
CA VAL A 633 13.04 -21.14 7.13
C VAL A 633 13.76 -22.38 7.65
N ASN A 634 13.21 -23.59 7.49
CA ASN A 634 13.71 -24.87 8.02
C ASN A 634 13.94 -24.89 9.55
N ILE A 635 13.30 -23.96 10.27
CA ILE A 635 13.28 -23.85 11.72
C ILE A 635 11.80 -23.93 12.15
N VAL A 636 11.57 -24.47 13.34
CA VAL A 636 10.27 -24.99 13.78
C VAL A 636 9.95 -24.42 15.17
N GLY A 637 8.82 -23.74 15.30
CA GLY A 637 8.53 -22.81 16.40
C GLY A 637 9.20 -21.44 16.19
N TYR A 638 9.34 -20.98 14.95
CA TYR A 638 10.11 -19.81 14.56
C TYR A 638 9.35 -18.48 14.69
N VAL A 639 8.02 -18.50 14.67
CA VAL A 639 7.19 -17.32 15.01
C VAL A 639 6.92 -17.35 16.52
N HIS A 640 7.58 -16.44 17.26
CA HIS A 640 7.48 -16.35 18.71
C HIS A 640 7.72 -14.93 19.25
N ASP A 641 7.42 -14.71 20.53
CA ASP A 641 7.69 -13.47 21.30
C ASP A 641 7.18 -12.15 20.70
N ASN A 642 6.29 -12.19 19.70
CA ASN A 642 5.60 -11.01 19.20
C ASN A 642 4.63 -10.47 20.26
N VAL A 643 4.44 -9.15 20.29
CA VAL A 643 3.55 -8.46 21.24
C VAL A 643 2.57 -7.59 20.46
N THR A 644 1.29 -7.92 20.50
CA THR A 644 0.23 -7.23 19.74
C THR A 644 -0.77 -6.57 20.68
N GLU A 645 -0.74 -5.24 20.79
CA GLU A 645 -1.49 -4.51 21.81
C GLU A 645 -2.22 -3.26 21.31
N ASP A 646 -3.27 -2.87 22.04
CA ASP A 646 -4.02 -1.60 21.88
C ASP A 646 -4.56 -1.33 20.46
N SER A 647 -4.56 -2.31 19.57
CA SER A 647 -4.82 -2.15 18.13
C SER A 647 -6.27 -2.44 17.75
N ILE A 648 -6.73 -1.90 16.61
CA ILE A 648 -8.10 -2.03 16.11
C ILE A 648 -8.10 -2.85 14.82
N TYR A 649 -8.88 -3.94 14.81
CA TYR A 649 -8.97 -4.88 13.71
C TYR A 649 -10.42 -4.96 13.21
N PHE A 650 -10.69 -4.19 12.14
CA PHE A 650 -12.01 -4.05 11.51
C PHE A 650 -11.98 -4.61 10.07
N PRO A 651 -12.02 -5.94 9.89
CA PRO A 651 -12.06 -6.57 8.57
C PRO A 651 -13.36 -6.28 7.80
N ASN A 652 -13.47 -6.75 6.56
CA ASN A 652 -14.77 -6.87 5.87
C ASN A 652 -15.63 -7.97 6.53
N PRO A 653 -16.97 -7.98 6.34
CA PRO A 653 -17.89 -8.90 7.04
C PRO A 653 -17.56 -10.39 6.98
N GLU A 654 -16.94 -10.86 5.90
CA GLU A 654 -16.61 -12.27 5.67
C GLU A 654 -15.16 -12.63 6.09
N ALA A 655 -14.36 -11.64 6.47
CA ALA A 655 -12.93 -11.78 6.77
C ALA A 655 -12.65 -11.86 8.28
N LEU A 656 -11.48 -12.38 8.64
CA LEU A 656 -11.07 -12.59 10.04
C LEU A 656 -10.49 -11.31 10.65
N ALA A 657 -10.64 -11.13 11.96
CA ALA A 657 -10.02 -10.02 12.68
C ALA A 657 -8.57 -10.36 13.09
N LEU A 658 -8.35 -11.58 13.56
CA LEU A 658 -7.04 -12.17 13.84
C LEU A 658 -6.99 -13.58 13.25
N GLY A 659 -5.83 -13.99 12.76
CA GLY A 659 -5.58 -15.41 12.53
C GLY A 659 -4.12 -15.82 12.69
N GLU A 660 -3.94 -17.09 13.00
CA GLU A 660 -2.66 -17.76 13.19
C GLU A 660 -2.62 -19.06 12.36
N GLY A 661 -1.49 -19.35 11.70
CA GLY A 661 -1.29 -20.60 10.96
C GLY A 661 0.14 -21.13 11.07
N GLY A 662 0.33 -22.44 11.24
CA GLY A 662 1.68 -23.03 11.30
C GLY A 662 1.76 -24.55 11.31
N TRP A 663 2.98 -25.06 11.12
CA TRP A 663 3.28 -26.47 10.83
C TRP A 663 3.49 -27.37 12.07
N LEU A 664 3.22 -26.85 13.27
CA LEU A 664 3.20 -27.62 14.51
C LEU A 664 1.82 -27.57 15.17
N GLY A 665 1.43 -28.68 15.80
CA GLY A 665 0.27 -28.78 16.68
C GLY A 665 0.38 -28.00 18.01
N SER A 666 1.42 -27.18 18.17
CA SER A 666 1.64 -26.30 19.33
C SER A 666 2.69 -25.25 18.97
N ILE A 667 2.26 -24.00 18.78
CA ILE A 667 3.09 -22.81 18.52
C ILE A 667 2.62 -21.72 19.49
N THR A 668 3.45 -20.72 19.75
CA THR A 668 3.04 -19.51 20.48
C THR A 668 3.54 -18.29 19.69
N PHE A 669 2.73 -17.85 18.73
CA PHE A 669 3.08 -16.82 17.75
C PHE A 669 3.43 -15.48 18.41
N GLY A 670 2.82 -15.20 19.56
CA GLY A 670 3.08 -14.03 20.38
C GLY A 670 2.17 -13.98 21.61
N SER A 671 1.95 -12.75 22.07
CA SER A 671 0.99 -12.37 23.10
C SER A 671 0.13 -11.21 22.61
N PHE A 672 -1.12 -11.17 23.08
CA PHE A 672 -2.15 -10.26 22.60
C PHE A 672 -2.89 -9.65 23.80
N ASP A 673 -3.11 -8.33 23.83
CA ASP A 673 -3.95 -7.68 24.86
C ASP A 673 -4.48 -6.29 24.47
N ARG A 674 -5.59 -5.84 25.09
CA ARG A 674 -6.23 -4.51 24.88
C ARG A 674 -6.66 -4.20 23.43
N ASN A 675 -6.64 -5.18 22.54
CA ASN A 675 -7.04 -5.06 21.15
C ASN A 675 -8.57 -4.90 21.02
N ARG A 676 -9.04 -4.39 19.88
CA ARG A 676 -10.47 -4.26 19.55
C ARG A 676 -10.75 -5.03 18.26
N TYR A 677 -11.48 -6.13 18.38
CA TYR A 677 -11.83 -7.01 17.28
C TYR A 677 -13.27 -6.79 16.83
N TRP A 678 -13.48 -6.67 15.53
CA TRP A 678 -14.81 -6.60 14.92
C TRP A 678 -15.02 -7.77 13.96
N HIS A 679 -16.25 -8.25 13.84
CA HIS A 679 -16.65 -9.21 12.80
C HIS A 679 -18.14 -9.08 12.47
N SER A 680 -18.61 -9.78 11.43
CA SER A 680 -20.07 -9.94 11.26
C SER A 680 -20.63 -11.00 12.20
N LYS A 681 -21.83 -10.75 12.72
CA LYS A 681 -22.51 -11.61 13.70
C LYS A 681 -22.80 -13.00 13.10
N GLY A 682 -22.47 -14.06 13.83
CA GLY A 682 -22.56 -15.44 13.31
C GLY A 682 -21.33 -15.91 12.53
N LYS A 683 -20.28 -15.09 12.51
CA LYS A 683 -18.89 -15.50 12.32
C LYS A 683 -18.18 -15.54 13.68
N LEU A 684 -16.95 -16.03 13.66
CA LEU A 684 -16.03 -16.06 14.79
C LEU A 684 -14.77 -15.28 14.37
N PRO A 685 -14.33 -14.24 15.12
CA PRO A 685 -13.33 -13.26 14.66
C PRO A 685 -11.90 -13.80 14.58
N ILE A 686 -11.61 -14.91 15.28
CA ILE A 686 -10.25 -15.42 15.51
C ILE A 686 -10.15 -16.84 14.95
N ARG A 687 -9.14 -17.13 14.12
CA ARG A 687 -8.84 -18.49 13.62
C ARG A 687 -7.43 -18.92 14.00
N GLN A 688 -7.27 -20.18 14.40
CA GLN A 688 -5.97 -20.82 14.57
C GLN A 688 -5.91 -22.12 13.75
N SER A 689 -4.89 -22.27 12.89
CA SER A 689 -4.73 -23.40 11.96
C SER A 689 -3.38 -24.11 12.16
N LEU A 690 -3.39 -25.23 12.88
CA LEU A 690 -2.17 -25.93 13.29
C LEU A 690 -2.08 -27.33 12.67
N GLN A 691 -0.89 -27.74 12.21
CA GLN A 691 -0.69 -29.10 11.69
C GLN A 691 -0.51 -30.13 12.82
N VAL A 692 -1.50 -31.00 13.01
CA VAL A 692 -1.51 -32.08 14.01
C VAL A 692 -1.43 -33.43 13.29
N ASN A 693 -0.42 -34.23 13.61
CA ASN A 693 -0.15 -35.54 12.97
C ASN A 693 0.00 -35.51 11.42
N GLY A 694 0.28 -34.34 10.84
CA GLY A 694 0.38 -34.11 9.38
C GLY A 694 -0.86 -33.50 8.74
N GLU A 695 -1.98 -33.42 9.46
CA GLU A 695 -3.24 -32.83 8.98
C GLU A 695 -3.46 -31.45 9.61
N TYR A 696 -3.93 -30.47 8.82
CA TYR A 696 -4.24 -29.14 9.35
C TYR A 696 -5.57 -29.16 10.11
N GLN A 697 -5.50 -28.84 11.40
CA GLN A 697 -6.66 -28.62 12.25
C GLN A 697 -6.88 -27.12 12.42
N SER A 698 -7.91 -26.60 11.75
CA SER A 698 -8.36 -25.21 11.91
C SER A 698 -9.47 -25.14 12.95
N ARG A 699 -9.35 -24.22 13.89
CA ARG A 699 -10.40 -23.88 14.87
C ARG A 699 -10.64 -22.38 14.89
N ASP A 700 -11.91 -22.02 14.87
CA ASP A 700 -12.38 -20.65 15.01
C ASP A 700 -12.88 -20.41 16.45
N TYR A 701 -12.71 -19.20 16.96
CA TYR A 701 -12.97 -18.81 18.34
C TYR A 701 -13.76 -17.50 18.43
N ALA A 702 -14.69 -17.43 19.38
CA ALA A 702 -15.14 -16.15 19.93
C ALA A 702 -14.06 -15.62 20.90
N LEU A 703 -14.01 -14.30 21.13
CA LEU A 703 -12.98 -13.69 21.97
C LEU A 703 -12.87 -14.31 23.38
N GLN A 704 -13.99 -14.77 23.96
CA GLN A 704 -13.95 -15.44 25.26
C GLN A 704 -13.44 -16.89 25.20
N ASP A 705 -13.77 -17.65 24.17
CA ASP A 705 -13.20 -19.01 24.00
C ASP A 705 -11.70 -18.96 23.73
N TRP A 706 -11.23 -17.88 23.08
CA TRP A 706 -9.81 -17.63 22.84
C TRP A 706 -9.07 -17.39 24.15
N ARG A 707 -9.55 -16.45 24.99
CA ARG A 707 -9.04 -16.23 26.36
C ARG A 707 -8.98 -17.51 27.18
N ASP A 708 -10.09 -18.26 27.21
CA ASP A 708 -10.22 -19.49 27.99
C ASP A 708 -9.30 -20.61 27.48
N ALA A 709 -8.83 -20.53 26.22
CA ALA A 709 -7.93 -21.51 25.61
C ALA A 709 -6.43 -21.11 25.67
N THR A 710 -6.10 -19.82 25.57
CA THR A 710 -4.71 -19.34 25.45
C THR A 710 -4.22 -18.54 26.65
N GLY A 711 -5.11 -17.89 27.39
CA GLY A 711 -4.76 -16.90 28.41
C GLY A 711 -4.41 -15.51 27.87
N TYR A 712 -4.54 -15.27 26.57
CA TYR A 712 -4.33 -13.96 25.93
C TYR A 712 -5.63 -13.15 25.79
N ASP A 713 -5.50 -11.89 25.35
CA ASP A 713 -6.58 -10.94 25.07
C ASP A 713 -7.50 -10.61 26.27
N LEU A 714 -7.00 -10.79 27.50
CA LEU A 714 -7.78 -10.67 28.74
C LEU A 714 -8.46 -9.29 28.88
N ASN A 715 -7.81 -8.20 28.44
CA ASN A 715 -8.34 -6.84 28.48
C ASN A 715 -8.83 -6.31 27.12
N SER A 716 -8.77 -7.13 26.06
CA SER A 716 -9.27 -6.81 24.72
C SER A 716 -10.81 -6.68 24.69
N LYS A 717 -11.36 -6.21 23.57
CA LYS A 717 -12.81 -6.06 23.35
C LYS A 717 -13.25 -6.69 22.04
N ASP A 718 -14.41 -7.33 22.09
CA ASP A 718 -15.23 -7.56 20.91
C ASP A 718 -16.12 -6.31 20.75
N ILE A 719 -15.94 -5.57 19.66
CA ILE A 719 -16.67 -4.32 19.39
C ILE A 719 -17.88 -4.55 18.47
N THR A 720 -18.17 -5.81 18.13
CA THR A 720 -19.32 -6.21 17.30
C THR A 720 -20.66 -5.93 17.99
N GLU A 721 -20.73 -5.99 19.32
CA GLU A 721 -21.96 -5.69 20.06
C GLU A 721 -22.38 -4.21 19.99
N ALA A 722 -21.42 -3.29 19.81
CA ALA A 722 -21.70 -1.88 19.51
C ALA A 722 -22.21 -1.67 18.07
N TYR A 723 -22.12 -2.69 17.21
CA TYR A 723 -22.33 -2.59 15.77
C TYR A 723 -23.16 -3.76 15.23
N ARG A 724 -24.47 -3.77 15.53
CA ARG A 724 -25.41 -4.74 14.96
C ARG A 724 -25.76 -4.48 13.48
N VAL A 725 -24.74 -4.34 12.64
CA VAL A 725 -24.89 -4.43 11.18
C VAL A 725 -24.91 -5.90 10.81
N GLU A 726 -26.11 -6.47 10.87
CA GLU A 726 -26.45 -7.58 10.00
C GLU A 726 -26.38 -7.01 8.56
N PRO A 727 -25.59 -7.57 7.62
CA PRO A 727 -25.68 -7.19 6.20
C PRO A 727 -27.04 -7.61 5.57
N ILE A 728 -27.90 -8.26 6.37
CA ILE A 728 -29.22 -8.78 6.06
C ILE A 728 -30.10 -8.61 7.32
N VAL A 729 -30.87 -7.52 7.43
CA VAL A 729 -31.85 -7.34 8.52
C VAL A 729 -33.19 -7.96 8.10
N GLY A 730 -33.76 -8.80 8.95
CA GLY A 730 -35.01 -9.54 8.68
C GLY A 730 -36.19 -9.04 9.50
N LYS A 731 -37.13 -8.33 8.86
CA LYS A 731 -38.39 -7.86 9.49
C LYS A 731 -39.51 -8.91 9.25
N PRO A 732 -40.17 -9.46 10.29
CA PRO A 732 -41.12 -10.59 10.13
C PRO A 732 -42.33 -10.31 9.23
N THR A 733 -42.65 -11.22 8.30
CA THR A 733 -43.82 -11.08 7.40
C THR A 733 -45.16 -11.49 8.05
N GLY A 734 -45.13 -12.02 9.28
CA GLY A 734 -46.27 -12.67 9.92
C GLY A 734 -46.48 -14.13 9.48
N ALA A 735 -45.55 -14.70 8.70
CA ALA A 735 -45.54 -16.12 8.36
C ALA A 735 -45.48 -17.04 9.60
N ALA A 736 -46.05 -18.23 9.45
CA ALA A 736 -45.96 -19.29 10.45
C ALA A 736 -44.52 -19.83 10.58
N ASP A 737 -44.25 -20.51 11.69
CA ASP A 737 -42.97 -21.20 11.88
C ASP A 737 -42.86 -22.42 10.94
N LEU A 738 -41.67 -22.61 10.38
CA LEU A 738 -41.33 -23.76 9.55
C LEU A 738 -40.77 -24.92 10.41
N ILE A 739 -40.41 -24.66 11.67
CA ILE A 739 -40.05 -25.67 12.66
C ILE A 739 -41.32 -26.13 13.41
N SER A 740 -41.61 -27.43 13.34
CA SER A 740 -42.84 -28.03 13.88
C SER A 740 -42.82 -28.34 15.39
N ASN A 741 -41.65 -28.29 16.01
CA ASN A 741 -41.42 -28.48 17.44
C ASN A 741 -40.11 -27.78 17.80
N GLY A 742 -40.20 -26.51 18.20
CA GLY A 742 -39.04 -25.64 18.44
C GLY A 742 -38.80 -25.27 19.89
N THR A 743 -39.87 -25.22 20.68
CA THR A 743 -39.92 -24.89 22.12
C THR A 743 -39.69 -26.10 23.03
N PHE A 744 -39.66 -27.32 22.45
CA PHE A 744 -39.40 -28.58 23.14
C PHE A 744 -40.07 -28.75 24.52
N ASP A 745 -41.33 -28.32 24.71
CA ASP A 745 -41.99 -28.32 26.03
C ASP A 745 -42.10 -29.72 26.67
N ALA A 746 -42.03 -30.79 25.87
CA ALA A 746 -42.22 -32.17 26.33
C ALA A 746 -41.52 -33.28 25.52
N ALA A 747 -40.98 -33.00 24.32
CA ALA A 747 -40.45 -34.03 23.43
C ALA A 747 -39.50 -33.48 22.35
N THR A 748 -38.69 -34.35 21.75
CA THR A 748 -37.83 -34.08 20.58
C THR A 748 -38.47 -34.47 19.22
N THR A 749 -39.79 -34.66 19.18
CA THR A 749 -40.51 -35.06 17.97
C THR A 749 -40.23 -34.12 16.80
N GLY A 750 -40.02 -34.66 15.60
CA GLY A 750 -39.64 -33.90 14.41
C GLY A 750 -38.13 -33.72 14.19
N TRP A 751 -37.30 -34.07 15.18
CA TRP A 751 -35.84 -33.98 15.10
C TRP A 751 -35.16 -35.36 15.09
N ALA A 752 -34.00 -35.46 14.44
CA ALA A 752 -33.23 -36.70 14.33
C ALA A 752 -31.72 -36.45 14.32
N GLY A 753 -30.94 -37.38 14.89
CA GLY A 753 -29.48 -37.37 14.83
C GLY A 753 -28.93 -38.22 13.68
N TRP A 754 -27.81 -37.79 13.09
CA TRP A 754 -27.04 -38.57 12.11
C TRP A 754 -25.53 -38.39 12.34
N PRO A 755 -24.68 -39.44 12.26
CA PRO A 755 -25.04 -40.85 12.13
C PRO A 755 -25.75 -41.37 13.39
N ALA A 756 -26.06 -42.66 13.45
CA ALA A 756 -26.76 -43.28 14.59
C ALA A 756 -25.99 -43.22 15.95
N ALA A 757 -24.78 -42.67 15.96
CA ALA A 757 -24.01 -42.32 17.15
C ALA A 757 -24.43 -40.98 17.80
N VAL A 758 -25.25 -40.16 17.12
CA VAL A 758 -25.82 -38.94 17.69
C VAL A 758 -27.03 -39.30 18.56
N SER A 759 -26.85 -39.21 19.88
CA SER A 759 -27.95 -39.30 20.83
C SER A 759 -28.76 -38.00 20.81
N VAL A 760 -30.09 -38.11 20.74
CA VAL A 760 -31.03 -36.98 20.80
C VAL A 760 -32.08 -37.30 21.87
N THR A 761 -32.19 -36.45 22.88
CA THR A 761 -32.99 -36.68 24.09
C THR A 761 -33.72 -35.41 24.52
N TRP A 762 -34.83 -35.56 25.24
CA TRP A 762 -35.52 -34.44 25.87
C TRP A 762 -35.10 -34.28 27.33
N ALA A 763 -35.05 -33.05 27.84
CA ALA A 763 -34.86 -32.76 29.25
C ALA A 763 -35.75 -31.60 29.73
N ALA A 764 -36.37 -31.75 30.90
CA ALA A 764 -37.04 -30.65 31.60
C ALA A 764 -36.02 -29.65 32.19
N ASP A 765 -35.07 -30.16 32.98
CA ASP A 765 -34.08 -29.36 33.68
C ASP A 765 -32.77 -29.28 32.87
N CYS A 766 -32.63 -28.23 32.07
CA CYS A 766 -31.44 -28.01 31.25
C CYS A 766 -30.91 -26.58 31.12
N GLY A 767 -31.51 -25.59 31.78
CA GLY A 767 -31.05 -24.19 31.74
C GLY A 767 -31.65 -23.34 30.61
N LEU A 768 -32.60 -23.90 29.85
CA LEU A 768 -33.40 -23.23 28.83
C LEU A 768 -34.90 -23.22 29.24
N THR A 769 -35.80 -22.78 28.37
CA THR A 769 -37.20 -22.42 28.69
C THR A 769 -38.16 -23.61 28.67
N GLY A 770 -38.66 -24.05 29.83
CA GLY A 770 -39.75 -25.05 29.91
C GLY A 770 -39.38 -26.49 29.52
N GLY A 771 -38.31 -26.66 28.75
CA GLY A 771 -37.65 -27.91 28.38
C GLY A 771 -36.50 -27.61 27.42
N CYS A 772 -35.90 -28.65 26.85
CA CYS A 772 -35.02 -28.51 25.67
C CYS A 772 -34.75 -29.87 25.01
N LEU A 773 -34.21 -29.80 23.79
CA LEU A 773 -33.56 -30.93 23.13
C LEU A 773 -32.07 -30.96 23.52
N ARG A 774 -31.62 -32.08 24.09
CA ARG A 774 -30.19 -32.38 24.34
C ARG A 774 -29.65 -33.33 23.29
N PHE A 775 -28.44 -33.07 22.79
CA PHE A 775 -27.79 -33.89 21.79
C PHE A 775 -26.27 -33.99 21.98
N VAL A 776 -25.71 -35.17 21.67
CA VAL A 776 -24.29 -35.51 21.82
C VAL A 776 -23.89 -36.60 20.82
N ALA A 777 -22.74 -36.45 20.16
CA ALA A 777 -22.15 -37.47 19.30
C ALA A 777 -21.22 -38.40 20.11
N ASN A 778 -21.55 -39.69 20.16
CA ASN A 778 -20.76 -40.71 20.87
C ASN A 778 -20.93 -42.12 20.23
N PRO A 779 -19.89 -42.75 19.67
CA PRO A 779 -18.49 -42.30 19.59
C PRO A 779 -18.29 -41.03 18.73
N PRO A 780 -17.08 -40.43 18.74
CA PRO A 780 -16.72 -39.35 17.83
C PRO A 780 -17.04 -39.69 16.36
N SER A 781 -17.61 -38.74 15.64
CA SER A 781 -17.75 -38.81 14.17
C SER A 781 -17.84 -37.41 13.59
N ASP A 782 -16.85 -37.03 12.77
CA ASP A 782 -16.88 -35.78 12.02
C ASP A 782 -18.05 -35.78 11.02
N GLY A 783 -18.66 -34.60 10.81
CA GLY A 783 -19.90 -34.51 10.04
C GLY A 783 -21.14 -35.07 10.76
N ALA A 784 -21.10 -35.24 12.08
CA ALA A 784 -22.30 -35.47 12.88
C ALA A 784 -23.27 -34.27 12.79
N LEU A 785 -24.57 -34.55 12.81
CA LEU A 785 -25.67 -33.61 12.59
C LEU A 785 -26.85 -33.91 13.53
N LEU A 786 -27.54 -32.84 13.94
CA LEU A 786 -28.92 -32.84 14.43
C LEU A 786 -29.80 -32.14 13.39
N SER A 787 -30.77 -32.84 12.82
CA SER A 787 -31.64 -32.37 11.74
C SER A 787 -33.08 -32.09 12.19
N SER A 788 -33.65 -30.99 11.72
CA SER A 788 -35.07 -30.62 11.90
C SER A 788 -36.02 -31.42 10.99
N ASN A 789 -37.32 -31.15 11.12
CA ASN A 789 -38.27 -31.49 10.07
C ASN A 789 -37.91 -30.80 8.75
N SER A 790 -38.29 -31.39 7.63
CA SER A 790 -38.21 -30.70 6.33
C SER A 790 -39.20 -29.53 6.25
N PHE A 791 -38.84 -28.49 5.51
CA PHE A 791 -39.68 -27.35 5.16
C PHE A 791 -39.37 -26.86 3.74
N ALA A 792 -40.18 -25.97 3.17
CA ALA A 792 -39.93 -25.39 1.85
C ALA A 792 -39.25 -24.03 1.97
N VAL A 793 -38.26 -23.76 1.12
CA VAL A 793 -37.66 -22.43 0.91
C VAL A 793 -37.73 -22.04 -0.56
N THR A 794 -37.82 -20.73 -0.83
CA THR A 794 -37.93 -20.17 -2.19
C THR A 794 -36.72 -19.27 -2.49
N ALA A 795 -36.06 -19.47 -3.64
CA ALA A 795 -34.92 -18.66 -4.06
C ALA A 795 -35.26 -17.16 -4.06
N GLY A 796 -34.33 -16.33 -3.57
CA GLY A 796 -34.50 -14.88 -3.43
C GLY A 796 -35.43 -14.45 -2.29
N THR A 797 -35.99 -15.39 -1.50
CA THR A 797 -36.83 -15.09 -0.33
C THR A 797 -35.99 -15.05 0.95
N GLY A 798 -36.29 -14.11 1.83
CA GLY A 798 -35.61 -13.94 3.12
C GLY A 798 -36.16 -14.86 4.20
N TYR A 799 -35.27 -15.44 5.00
CA TYR A 799 -35.61 -16.28 6.14
C TYR A 799 -34.75 -15.92 7.36
N GLN A 800 -35.39 -15.88 8.53
CA GLN A 800 -34.75 -15.71 9.83
C GLN A 800 -34.75 -17.04 10.57
N VAL A 801 -33.60 -17.41 11.14
CA VAL A 801 -33.43 -18.54 12.05
C VAL A 801 -33.16 -17.99 13.44
N LYS A 802 -33.85 -18.49 14.47
CA LYS A 802 -33.52 -18.24 15.89
C LYS A 802 -33.44 -19.54 16.65
N PHE A 803 -32.67 -19.53 17.73
CA PHE A 803 -32.60 -20.61 18.71
C PHE A 803 -31.84 -20.12 19.96
N SER A 804 -32.10 -20.75 21.09
CA SER A 804 -31.35 -20.60 22.32
C SER A 804 -30.52 -21.85 22.55
N ALA A 805 -29.23 -21.69 22.87
CA ALA A 805 -28.34 -22.83 23.10
C ALA A 805 -27.47 -22.68 24.34
N LEU A 806 -27.05 -23.83 24.88
CA LEU A 806 -25.94 -23.96 25.84
C LEU A 806 -25.26 -25.33 25.67
N ALA A 807 -24.03 -25.47 26.15
CA ALA A 807 -23.19 -26.65 25.98
C ALA A 807 -22.51 -27.06 27.31
N SER A 808 -22.20 -28.36 27.45
CA SER A 808 -21.53 -28.90 28.64
C SER A 808 -20.08 -28.45 28.81
N ALA A 809 -19.47 -27.89 27.76
CA ALA A 809 -18.13 -27.30 27.72
C ALA A 809 -18.08 -26.28 26.55
N PRO A 810 -17.14 -25.32 26.54
CA PRO A 810 -17.02 -24.35 25.44
C PRO A 810 -16.72 -25.00 24.08
N ASP A 811 -17.62 -24.81 23.12
CA ASP A 811 -17.56 -25.47 21.82
C ASP A 811 -18.33 -24.69 20.73
N THR A 812 -18.07 -25.00 19.46
CA THR A 812 -18.68 -24.30 18.32
C THR A 812 -19.92 -25.06 17.82
N LEU A 813 -21.04 -24.35 17.70
CA LEU A 813 -22.27 -24.87 17.11
C LEU A 813 -22.46 -24.25 15.72
N THR A 814 -22.54 -25.08 14.68
CA THR A 814 -22.76 -24.62 13.30
C THR A 814 -24.21 -24.88 12.88
N ALA A 815 -24.95 -23.83 12.52
CA ALA A 815 -26.32 -23.89 12.02
C ALA A 815 -26.34 -23.76 10.49
N VAL A 816 -26.97 -24.72 9.80
CA VAL A 816 -26.97 -24.82 8.34
C VAL A 816 -28.37 -25.08 7.80
N VAL A 817 -28.82 -24.31 6.81
CA VAL A 817 -30.06 -24.63 6.07
C VAL A 817 -29.68 -25.22 4.72
N ARG A 818 -29.94 -26.52 4.54
CA ARG A 818 -29.56 -27.31 3.36
C ARG A 818 -30.69 -28.14 2.79
N ARG A 819 -30.49 -28.66 1.58
CA ARG A 819 -31.46 -29.53 0.89
C ARG A 819 -31.78 -30.76 1.75
N GLY A 820 -33.06 -31.08 1.88
CA GLY A 820 -33.56 -32.26 2.59
C GLY A 820 -33.40 -33.58 1.82
N SER A 821 -32.65 -33.57 0.73
CA SER A 821 -32.30 -34.73 -0.10
C SER A 821 -30.91 -34.55 -0.69
N ASP A 822 -30.37 -35.61 -1.29
CA ASP A 822 -29.25 -35.55 -2.24
C ASP A 822 -29.43 -34.39 -3.27
N PRO A 823 -28.36 -33.64 -3.61
CA PRO A 823 -26.96 -33.77 -3.19
C PRO A 823 -26.61 -33.10 -1.84
N TRP A 824 -27.59 -32.79 -0.99
CA TRP A 824 -27.40 -32.21 0.36
C TRP A 824 -26.74 -30.83 0.41
N ASP A 825 -26.71 -30.11 -0.71
CA ASP A 825 -26.11 -28.79 -0.83
C ASP A 825 -26.86 -27.74 0.00
N ASP A 826 -26.09 -26.77 0.50
CA ASP A 826 -26.62 -25.66 1.29
C ASP A 826 -27.45 -24.72 0.41
N VAL A 827 -28.55 -24.19 0.97
CA VAL A 827 -29.55 -23.39 0.23
C VAL A 827 -29.68 -21.96 0.75
N GLY A 828 -28.77 -21.53 1.63
CA GLY A 828 -28.70 -20.15 2.11
C GLY A 828 -27.82 -19.97 3.35
N LEU A 829 -28.31 -20.41 4.52
CA LEU A 829 -27.59 -20.23 5.79
C LEU A 829 -26.46 -21.25 5.97
N VAL A 830 -25.26 -20.74 6.25
CA VAL A 830 -24.17 -21.42 6.97
C VAL A 830 -23.63 -20.42 7.99
N ALA A 831 -23.84 -20.66 9.28
CA ALA A 831 -23.38 -19.78 10.37
C ALA A 831 -22.81 -20.61 11.53
N SER A 832 -21.80 -20.07 12.22
CA SER A 832 -21.13 -20.74 13.35
C SER A 832 -21.08 -19.80 14.56
N ALA A 833 -21.32 -20.34 15.75
CA ALA A 833 -21.28 -19.57 16.97
C ALA A 833 -20.65 -20.34 18.13
N SER A 834 -20.04 -19.61 19.06
CA SER A 834 -19.61 -20.12 20.36
C SER A 834 -20.82 -20.47 21.22
N VAL A 835 -20.78 -21.64 21.86
CA VAL A 835 -21.77 -22.09 22.84
C VAL A 835 -21.03 -22.67 24.04
N ASN A 836 -21.38 -22.25 25.24
CA ASN A 836 -20.73 -22.65 26.49
C ASN A 836 -21.78 -22.94 27.59
N GLY A 837 -21.38 -22.99 28.86
CA GLY A 837 -22.27 -23.32 29.98
C GLY A 837 -23.40 -22.32 30.27
N ALA A 838 -23.38 -21.13 29.66
CA ALA A 838 -24.46 -20.15 29.74
C ALA A 838 -25.44 -20.27 28.57
N ARG A 839 -26.70 -19.84 28.77
CA ARG A 839 -27.67 -19.63 27.69
C ARG A 839 -27.20 -18.48 26.81
N THR A 840 -27.10 -18.72 25.51
CA THR A 840 -26.94 -17.68 24.49
C THR A 840 -28.10 -17.77 23.49
N ASP A 841 -28.69 -16.62 23.16
CA ASP A 841 -29.81 -16.51 22.22
C ASP A 841 -29.31 -16.04 20.85
N PHE A 842 -29.55 -16.86 19.83
CA PHE A 842 -29.05 -16.65 18.47
C PHE A 842 -30.16 -16.17 17.53
N THR A 843 -29.77 -15.37 16.54
CA THR A 843 -30.64 -14.92 15.45
C THR A 843 -29.78 -14.67 14.23
N PHE A 844 -30.04 -15.39 13.15
CA PHE A 844 -29.41 -15.22 11.84
C PHE A 844 -30.47 -14.93 10.79
N VAL A 845 -30.10 -14.22 9.73
CA VAL A 845 -30.98 -13.95 8.58
C VAL A 845 -30.24 -14.28 7.30
N PHE A 846 -30.91 -14.94 6.37
CA PHE A 846 -30.35 -15.31 5.08
C PHE A 846 -31.36 -15.12 3.95
N VAL A 847 -30.87 -14.88 2.74
CA VAL A 847 -31.68 -15.01 1.52
C VAL A 847 -31.44 -16.42 0.97
N ALA A 848 -32.50 -17.18 0.72
CA ALA A 848 -32.33 -18.52 0.15
C ALA A 848 -31.78 -18.44 -1.28
N THR A 849 -30.67 -19.13 -1.55
CA THR A 849 -29.99 -19.11 -2.86
C THR A 849 -30.68 -20.03 -3.88
N LYS A 850 -31.48 -21.00 -3.41
CA LYS A 850 -32.11 -22.05 -4.21
C LYS A 850 -33.52 -22.34 -3.65
N SER A 851 -34.49 -22.63 -4.54
CA SER A 851 -35.79 -23.14 -4.12
C SER A 851 -35.68 -24.65 -3.85
N ALA A 852 -36.02 -25.09 -2.65
CA ALA A 852 -35.85 -26.48 -2.24
C ALA A 852 -36.82 -26.91 -1.12
N THR A 853 -37.07 -28.21 -1.03
CA THR A 853 -37.39 -28.83 0.26
C THR A 853 -36.09 -28.90 1.05
N ALA A 854 -35.97 -28.07 2.07
CA ALA A 854 -34.80 -27.91 2.93
C ALA A 854 -35.05 -28.48 4.33
N ARG A 855 -34.04 -28.41 5.20
CA ARG A 855 -34.11 -28.60 6.65
C ARG A 855 -33.05 -27.73 7.34
N LEU A 856 -33.20 -27.50 8.65
CA LEU A 856 -32.17 -26.90 9.49
C LEU A 856 -31.36 -28.03 10.14
N ASP A 857 -30.05 -28.00 9.93
CA ASP A 857 -29.08 -28.91 10.53
C ASP A 857 -28.17 -28.16 11.51
N PHE A 858 -27.91 -28.75 12.67
CA PHE A 858 -26.89 -28.33 13.62
C PHE A 858 -25.72 -29.31 13.59
N GLY A 859 -24.52 -28.82 13.29
CA GLY A 859 -23.28 -29.61 13.24
C GLY A 859 -22.47 -29.53 14.54
N PHE A 860 -21.66 -30.56 14.80
CA PHE A 860 -20.74 -30.65 15.93
C PHE A 860 -19.31 -30.24 15.54
N SER A 861 -18.60 -29.51 16.40
CA SER A 861 -17.16 -29.19 16.22
C SER A 861 -16.20 -30.04 17.07
N LYS A 862 -16.61 -30.52 18.26
CA LYS A 862 -15.86 -31.51 19.04
C LYS A 862 -16.75 -32.69 19.40
N SER A 863 -16.10 -33.82 19.69
CA SER A 863 -16.76 -35.03 20.18
C SER A 863 -16.98 -35.00 21.69
N GLY A 864 -18.05 -35.62 22.16
CA GLY A 864 -18.38 -35.71 23.60
C GLY A 864 -19.03 -34.47 24.22
N THR A 865 -19.00 -33.30 23.57
CA THR A 865 -19.77 -32.13 24.00
C THR A 865 -21.28 -32.42 23.93
N GLN A 866 -21.99 -32.21 25.02
CA GLN A 866 -23.46 -32.27 25.05
C GLN A 866 -24.01 -30.85 24.89
N PHE A 867 -24.65 -30.59 23.75
CA PHE A 867 -25.38 -29.37 23.48
C PHE A 867 -26.84 -29.49 23.93
N SER A 868 -27.45 -28.35 24.27
CA SER A 868 -28.88 -28.19 24.57
C SER A 868 -29.42 -27.08 23.68
N LEU A 869 -30.60 -27.28 23.06
CA LEU A 869 -31.27 -26.36 22.15
C LEU A 869 -32.73 -26.14 22.54
N ASP A 870 -33.18 -24.89 22.41
CA ASP A 870 -34.52 -24.40 22.72
C ASP A 870 -34.91 -23.20 21.83
N ASP A 871 -36.15 -22.75 21.89
CA ASP A 871 -36.71 -21.60 21.16
C ASP A 871 -36.43 -21.62 19.63
N VAL A 872 -36.27 -22.83 19.06
CA VAL A 872 -35.78 -23.03 17.68
C VAL A 872 -36.87 -22.69 16.66
N SER A 873 -36.63 -21.68 15.83
CA SER A 873 -37.59 -21.20 14.84
C SER A 873 -36.93 -20.88 13.50
N VAL A 874 -37.69 -21.08 12.42
CA VAL A 874 -37.32 -20.66 11.06
C VAL A 874 -38.54 -20.01 10.42
N ARG A 875 -38.46 -18.73 10.07
CA ARG A 875 -39.59 -17.93 9.56
C ARG A 875 -39.21 -17.12 8.34
N GLU A 876 -40.19 -16.89 7.47
CA GLU A 876 -40.04 -15.95 6.36
C GLU A 876 -39.98 -14.50 6.88
N VAL A 877 -39.08 -13.70 6.32
CA VAL A 877 -38.88 -12.30 6.68
C VAL A 877 -38.65 -11.44 5.44
N THR A 878 -39.11 -10.19 5.48
CA THR A 878 -38.66 -9.18 4.51
C THR A 878 -37.23 -8.80 4.85
N VAL A 879 -36.33 -8.94 3.88
CA VAL A 879 -34.92 -8.56 4.01
C VAL A 879 -34.73 -7.11 3.56
N SER A 880 -34.05 -6.34 4.41
CA SER A 880 -33.30 -5.15 4.01
C SER A 880 -31.81 -5.43 4.12
N HIS A 881 -31.04 -5.06 3.11
CA HIS A 881 -29.59 -5.07 3.18
C HIS A 881 -29.10 -3.75 3.75
N ASN A 882 -28.27 -3.81 4.80
CA ASN A 882 -27.46 -2.67 5.23
C ASN A 882 -26.10 -2.79 4.54
N ASP A 883 -25.63 -1.71 3.92
CA ASP A 883 -24.23 -1.64 3.48
C ASP A 883 -23.33 -1.36 4.71
N PRO A 884 -22.31 -2.19 5.01
CA PRO A 884 -21.35 -1.86 6.06
C PRO A 884 -20.60 -0.54 5.82
N ALA A 885 -20.52 -0.05 4.57
CA ALA A 885 -19.96 1.26 4.23
C ALA A 885 -20.97 2.41 4.37
N ASP A 886 -22.28 2.14 4.47
CA ASP A 886 -23.23 3.13 4.99
C ASP A 886 -23.03 3.26 6.51
N ASP A 887 -23.07 2.13 7.23
CA ASP A 887 -23.13 2.11 8.70
C ASP A 887 -21.79 2.31 9.41
N SER A 888 -20.65 2.08 8.74
CA SER A 888 -19.31 2.43 9.23
C SER A 888 -18.49 3.16 8.19
N ARG A 889 -17.62 4.04 8.67
CA ARG A 889 -16.64 4.76 7.84
C ARG A 889 -15.34 4.96 8.62
N ILE A 890 -14.21 4.85 7.94
CA ILE A 890 -12.94 5.36 8.46
C ILE A 890 -12.73 6.81 7.99
N ILE A 891 -12.38 7.70 8.92
CA ILE A 891 -11.81 9.02 8.63
C ILE A 891 -10.29 8.89 8.82
N VAL A 892 -9.52 9.44 7.90
CA VAL A 892 -8.05 9.37 7.88
C VAL A 892 -7.49 10.75 7.60
N ASN A 893 -6.46 11.17 8.34
CA ASN A 893 -5.71 12.39 8.07
C ASN A 893 -4.35 12.05 7.44
N PRO A 894 -4.19 12.13 6.10
CA PRO A 894 -2.92 11.88 5.42
C PRO A 894 -1.94 13.05 5.44
N THR A 895 -2.18 14.08 6.26
CA THR A 895 -1.40 15.33 6.24
C THR A 895 -0.51 15.50 7.47
N ALA A 896 0.45 16.43 7.37
CA ALA A 896 1.32 16.84 8.48
C ALA A 896 0.67 17.86 9.44
N ALA A 897 -0.59 18.25 9.21
CA ALA A 897 -1.37 19.16 10.06
C ALA A 897 -2.49 18.41 10.79
N ASP A 898 -3.13 19.06 11.76
CA ASP A 898 -4.46 18.61 12.23
C ASP A 898 -5.45 18.74 11.07
N ALA A 899 -6.36 17.77 10.89
CA ALA A 899 -7.40 17.81 9.85
C ALA A 899 -8.79 17.68 10.47
N THR A 900 -9.70 18.58 10.09
CA THR A 900 -11.08 18.60 10.56
C THR A 900 -11.99 17.91 9.55
N THR A 901 -12.86 17.01 10.00
CA THR A 901 -13.93 16.41 9.18
C THR A 901 -15.28 16.71 9.79
N ASP A 902 -16.12 17.44 9.06
CA ASP A 902 -17.52 17.67 9.41
C ASP A 902 -18.37 16.42 9.11
N LEU A 903 -19.18 16.02 10.10
CA LEU A 903 -20.09 14.89 10.05
C LEU A 903 -21.47 15.26 9.48
N GLN A 904 -21.66 16.51 9.04
CA GLN A 904 -22.88 17.02 8.38
C GLN A 904 -24.15 16.84 9.24
N GLY A 905 -24.00 16.98 10.55
CA GLY A 905 -25.07 16.78 11.53
C GLY A 905 -25.41 15.30 11.82
N VAL A 906 -24.75 14.34 11.17
CA VAL A 906 -24.89 12.91 11.49
C VAL A 906 -24.15 12.62 12.79
N GLN A 907 -24.83 11.98 13.74
CA GLN A 907 -24.21 11.42 14.93
C GLN A 907 -23.59 10.06 14.59
N TYR A 908 -22.39 9.81 15.08
CA TYR A 908 -21.70 8.53 15.02
C TYR A 908 -21.25 8.14 16.43
N CYS A 909 -20.81 6.89 16.58
CA CYS A 909 -20.18 6.34 17.76
C CYS A 909 -18.76 5.90 17.36
N ASP A 910 -17.77 6.05 18.24
CA ASP A 910 -16.44 5.47 18.02
C ASP A 910 -16.41 3.97 18.37
N VAL A 911 -15.25 3.34 18.20
CA VAL A 911 -15.03 1.91 18.49
C VAL A 911 -15.11 1.52 19.96
N ASP A 912 -15.16 2.50 20.88
CA ASP A 912 -15.42 2.27 22.31
C ASP A 912 -16.87 2.62 22.70
N GLY A 913 -17.70 3.02 21.74
CA GLY A 913 -19.11 3.36 21.91
C GLY A 913 -19.37 4.81 22.35
N ALA A 914 -18.35 5.67 22.39
CA ALA A 914 -18.53 7.08 22.73
C ALA A 914 -19.17 7.84 21.56
N THR A 915 -20.15 8.70 21.84
CA THR A 915 -20.82 9.51 20.82
C THR A 915 -19.89 10.59 20.26
N VAL A 916 -19.82 10.65 18.93
CA VAL A 916 -19.09 11.62 18.11
C VAL A 916 -20.09 12.35 17.21
N SER A 917 -20.09 13.69 17.20
CA SER A 917 -21.02 14.47 16.38
C SER A 917 -20.46 15.87 16.08
N GLY A 918 -21.02 16.55 15.08
CA GLY A 918 -20.50 17.84 14.62
C GLY A 918 -19.22 17.66 13.81
N GLN A 919 -18.06 17.94 14.40
CA GLN A 919 -16.76 17.88 13.73
C GLN A 919 -15.77 16.99 14.47
N VAL A 920 -14.96 16.23 13.72
CA VAL A 920 -13.85 15.40 14.24
C VAL A 920 -12.53 16.04 13.83
N VAL A 921 -11.66 16.31 14.79
CA VAL A 921 -10.28 16.75 14.52
C VAL A 921 -9.34 15.57 14.70
N LEU A 922 -8.67 15.16 13.62
CA LEU A 922 -7.66 14.11 13.63
C LEU A 922 -6.25 14.69 13.62
N LYS A 923 -5.35 14.09 14.40
CA LYS A 923 -3.93 14.45 14.43
C LYS A 923 -3.21 14.00 13.15
N PRO A 924 -2.06 14.62 12.80
CA PRO A 924 -1.26 14.23 11.65
C PRO A 924 -1.07 12.73 11.55
N TYR A 925 -1.36 12.15 10.38
CA TYR A 925 -1.17 10.73 10.09
C TYR A 925 -1.92 9.76 11.01
N THR A 926 -3.08 10.16 11.56
CA THR A 926 -3.97 9.31 12.36
C THR A 926 -5.29 9.00 11.65
N SER A 927 -6.05 8.04 12.18
CA SER A 927 -7.38 7.67 11.71
C SER A 927 -8.36 7.43 12.85
N MET A 928 -9.65 7.46 12.54
CA MET A 928 -10.75 7.13 13.44
C MET A 928 -11.82 6.35 12.66
N ILE A 929 -12.23 5.21 13.19
CA ILE A 929 -13.40 4.47 12.68
C ILE A 929 -14.63 5.00 13.40
N LEU A 930 -15.65 5.35 12.61
CA LEU A 930 -16.96 5.80 13.07
C LEU A 930 -18.03 4.79 12.67
N LEU A 931 -18.99 4.61 13.58
CA LEU A 931 -20.06 3.60 13.55
C LEU A 931 -21.43 4.28 13.74
N SER A 932 -22.50 3.78 13.14
CA SER A 932 -23.88 4.27 13.42
C SER A 932 -24.27 4.01 14.88
N CYS A 933 -24.77 5.01 15.61
CA CYS A 933 -25.28 4.82 16.97
C CYS A 933 -26.72 4.24 16.98
N PHE A 934 -27.06 3.52 18.04
CA PHE A 934 -28.41 2.97 18.30
C PHE A 934 -29.14 3.76 19.39
N CYS A 935 -30.47 3.89 19.29
CA CYS A 935 -31.26 4.73 20.20
C CYS A 935 -31.56 4.09 21.57
N ASN A 936 -31.72 2.76 21.63
CA ASN A 936 -32.41 2.10 22.73
C ASN A 936 -31.90 0.69 23.06
N ASN A 937 -32.15 0.26 24.31
CA ASN A 937 -31.73 -1.04 24.86
C ASN A 937 -32.42 -2.26 24.23
N ASP A 938 -33.40 -2.05 23.33
CA ASP A 938 -34.09 -3.12 22.58
C ASP A 938 -33.49 -3.33 21.17
N TYR A 939 -32.47 -2.54 20.79
CA TYR A 939 -31.62 -2.72 19.60
C TYR A 939 -32.35 -2.79 18.24
N GLN A 940 -33.53 -2.18 18.10
CA GLN A 940 -34.33 -2.30 16.86
C GLN A 940 -34.12 -1.20 15.83
N CYS A 941 -33.49 -0.07 16.20
CA CYS A 941 -33.30 1.09 15.33
C CYS A 941 -31.92 1.72 15.53
N ASN A 942 -31.23 2.05 14.44
CA ASN A 942 -30.10 2.98 14.46
C ASN A 942 -30.60 4.42 14.17
N ASN A 943 -29.71 5.39 14.38
CA ASN A 943 -29.97 6.82 14.19
C ASN A 943 -30.19 7.28 12.73
N LYS A 944 -30.36 6.35 11.78
CA LYS A 944 -30.79 6.62 10.39
C LYS A 944 -32.23 6.20 10.10
N GLU A 945 -32.82 5.32 10.91
CA GLU A 945 -34.22 4.93 10.71
C GLU A 945 -35.17 6.07 11.11
N THR A 946 -36.22 6.27 10.32
CA THR A 946 -37.19 7.34 10.57
C THR A 946 -38.15 6.98 11.73
N ALA A 947 -38.76 8.00 12.35
CA ALA A 947 -39.84 7.82 13.33
C ALA A 947 -41.13 7.15 12.78
N ALA A 948 -41.18 6.82 11.48
CA ALA A 948 -42.24 6.00 10.88
C ALA A 948 -41.91 4.49 10.84
N THR A 949 -40.64 4.12 11.08
CA THR A 949 -40.13 2.74 11.05
C THR A 949 -39.67 2.22 12.42
N CYS A 950 -39.50 3.11 13.40
CA CYS A 950 -39.04 2.81 14.77
C CYS A 950 -40.15 3.04 15.82
N PRO A 951 -40.17 2.31 16.97
CA PRO A 951 -40.94 2.71 18.16
C PRO A 951 -40.58 4.13 18.64
N GLN A 952 -41.48 4.77 19.40
CA GLN A 952 -41.42 6.22 19.70
C GLN A 952 -40.34 6.66 20.72
N ASP A 953 -39.29 5.85 20.93
CA ASP A 953 -38.26 6.06 21.95
C ASP A 953 -36.87 6.38 21.36
N CYS A 954 -36.76 6.68 20.06
CA CYS A 954 -35.63 7.44 19.52
C CYS A 954 -35.82 8.95 19.81
N PRO A 955 -34.76 9.67 20.27
CA PRO A 955 -34.75 11.13 20.39
C PRO A 955 -34.95 11.90 19.08
#